data_AF-C7M3S8-F1
#
_entry.id   AF-C7M3S8-F1
#
_cell.length_a   1.000
_cell.length_b   1.000
_cell.length_c   1.000
_cell.angle_alpha   90.00
_cell.angle_beta   90.00
_cell.angle_gamma   90.00
#
_symmetry.space_group_name_H-M   'P 1'
#
loop_
_entity.id
_entity.type
_entity.pdbx_description
1 polymer ?
#
loop_
_entity_poly.entity_id
_entity_poly.type
_entity_poly.pdbx_seq_one_letter_code
_entity_poly.pdbx_strand_id
1 'polypeptide(L)'
;MKKLILLVTALFMVACKSIEAPKSVGAIPSARQLPWHEMEYYAFIHFNMNTFTDMEWGTGGEDPVLFNPTELDVNQWVKVIKDAGMKGVIITAKHHDGFCLWPSKYTEHSVKNSPWKNGKGDVIKELSEACHKAGLKFGVYLSPWDRNHAEYGREAYVTYFHNQLRELLTNYGEIFEVWFDGANGGSGYYGGANETRTIDAHTYYQWDKTFAIVRELQPNATIFGDEGPDIRWIGNEKGFGTRTNWNPFTSNPSLQGKDHLHHLGEGDENGVNWIPAEADVSIRPGWYYHAREDHQVRPLEKMVDIYYASVGRGYNLLLNLPVDRRGLVHENDIKRLMELKKVIEADFARNLVTDASVTASNIRKNNKQFKAEKTTDSDKNTYWTTDEGVTEASIELNFTKPTTFNRFMAQEYIPLGQRVKKFKLEYQKDGKWETIDEQTTIGYKRLLRFPSVTATKVRFTVLEAKGSPLISNIGLYNAPVLLVTPQLSRDKNGLVTLTPADTETEIYYTLDGSQPTEQSLRYTAPFPVTQPTSLKFVAYDRKQQLYSEVASYALDIPKAKWKVLSSASSDIQKVIDEKPNTWFAQEKGNTPTAITIDLGELLNLKGFTYLPSQDRWAEGTISHYIFEVSADNVHWKKLSEGEFGNIKNNPIEQRITFPAEKARYIKLTATKTVDDTNRVSYAEIGIITQ
;
A
#
# COMPACT_ATOMS: atom_id res chain seq x y z
N MET A 1 37.72 77.56 -11.08
CA MET A 1 36.69 76.69 -10.44
C MET A 1 36.04 75.84 -11.53
N LYS A 2 35.79 74.54 -11.30
CA LYS A 2 35.23 73.52 -12.23
C LYS A 2 36.20 72.66 -13.06
N LYS A 3 37.32 72.18 -12.49
CA LYS A 3 38.08 71.03 -13.05
C LYS A 3 38.63 70.05 -11.99
N LEU A 4 37.99 69.98 -10.81
CA LEU A 4 38.44 69.10 -9.72
C LEU A 4 37.28 68.41 -8.98
N ILE A 5 36.24 67.99 -9.71
CA ILE A 5 35.14 67.16 -9.17
C ILE A 5 34.75 66.12 -10.23
N LEU A 6 35.73 65.36 -10.72
CA LEU A 6 35.46 64.24 -11.64
C LEU A 6 36.44 63.08 -11.42
N LEU A 7 36.87 62.87 -10.18
CA LEU A 7 37.82 61.81 -9.84
C LEU A 7 37.64 61.27 -8.41
N VAL A 8 36.40 61.11 -7.94
CA VAL A 8 36.14 60.40 -6.65
C VAL A 8 34.93 59.44 -6.71
N THR A 9 34.14 59.39 -7.77
CA THR A 9 32.98 58.46 -7.89
C THR A 9 33.22 57.30 -8.84
N ALA A 10 34.45 56.76 -8.86
CA ALA A 10 34.82 55.60 -9.68
C ALA A 10 35.50 54.52 -8.83
N LEU A 11 34.99 54.21 -7.64
CA LEU A 11 35.39 53.03 -6.89
C LEU A 11 34.33 52.76 -5.82
N PHE A 12 33.35 51.89 -6.13
CA PHE A 12 32.56 51.04 -5.21
C PHE A 12 31.36 50.44 -5.96
N MET A 13 31.57 49.89 -7.16
CA MET A 13 30.75 48.75 -7.60
C MET A 13 31.58 47.50 -7.31
N VAL A 14 31.57 47.08 -6.04
CA VAL A 14 31.92 45.70 -5.72
C VAL A 14 30.82 44.86 -6.37
N ALA A 15 31.12 44.36 -7.56
CA ALA A 15 30.35 43.27 -8.15
C ALA A 15 30.34 42.15 -7.11
N CYS A 16 29.21 41.99 -6.43
CA CYS A 16 28.96 40.81 -5.61
C CYS A 16 28.99 39.64 -6.59
N LYS A 17 30.16 39.00 -6.75
CA LYS A 17 30.28 37.77 -7.53
C LYS A 17 29.37 36.75 -6.86
N SER A 18 28.21 36.49 -7.45
CA SER A 18 27.35 35.39 -7.07
C SER A 18 28.17 34.11 -7.12
N ILE A 19 28.22 33.36 -6.02
CA ILE A 19 28.96 32.10 -6.01
C ILE A 19 28.20 31.09 -6.85
N GLU A 20 28.92 30.43 -7.75
CA GLU A 20 28.35 29.44 -8.65
C GLU A 20 27.81 28.24 -7.87
N ALA A 21 26.53 27.93 -8.10
CA ALA A 21 25.88 26.72 -7.59
C ALA A 21 26.57 25.46 -8.14
N PRO A 22 26.52 24.32 -7.42
CA PRO A 22 26.99 23.05 -7.95
C PRO A 22 26.32 22.71 -9.29
N LYS A 23 27.07 22.13 -10.23
CA LYS A 23 26.51 21.60 -11.47
C LYS A 23 25.60 20.40 -11.19
N SER A 24 24.67 20.10 -12.09
CA SER A 24 23.85 18.89 -12.02
C SER A 24 24.71 17.62 -12.11
N VAL A 25 24.22 16.53 -11.52
CA VAL A 25 24.88 15.21 -11.56
C VAL A 25 23.89 14.17 -12.07
N GLY A 26 24.26 13.48 -13.16
CA GLY A 26 23.41 12.44 -13.77
C GLY A 26 22.11 12.98 -14.35
N ALA A 27 21.11 12.10 -14.48
CA ALA A 27 19.76 12.47 -14.87
C ALA A 27 19.11 13.40 -13.83
N ILE A 28 18.27 14.33 -14.29
CA ILE A 28 17.54 15.29 -13.46
C ILE A 28 16.04 15.24 -13.77
N PRO A 29 15.17 15.56 -12.80
CA PRO A 29 13.74 15.65 -13.04
C PRO A 29 13.42 16.72 -14.08
N SER A 30 12.48 16.41 -14.97
CA SER A 30 11.83 17.41 -15.80
C SER A 30 10.92 18.33 -14.97
N ALA A 31 10.53 19.47 -15.55
CA ALA A 31 9.65 20.43 -14.88
C ALA A 31 8.28 19.85 -14.46
N ARG A 32 7.79 18.81 -15.15
CA ARG A 32 6.52 18.11 -14.80
C ARG A 32 6.68 17.09 -13.67
N GLN A 33 7.87 16.49 -13.55
CA GLN A 33 8.14 15.51 -12.49
C GLN A 33 8.34 16.18 -11.13
N LEU A 34 8.78 17.45 -11.08
CA LEU A 34 8.97 18.15 -9.81
C LEU A 34 7.65 18.32 -9.02
N PRO A 35 6.56 18.88 -9.59
CA PRO A 35 5.26 18.89 -8.93
C PRO A 35 4.73 17.49 -8.60
N TRP A 36 5.05 16.49 -9.43
CA TRP A 36 4.68 15.10 -9.15
C TRP A 36 5.35 14.57 -7.89
N HIS A 37 6.66 14.77 -7.70
CA HIS A 37 7.35 14.42 -6.44
C HIS A 37 6.71 15.10 -5.22
N GLU A 38 6.25 16.34 -5.40
CA GLU A 38 5.55 17.08 -4.34
C GLU A 38 4.17 16.52 -4.01
N MET A 39 3.60 15.65 -4.85
CA MET A 39 2.32 15.01 -4.55
C MET A 39 2.43 14.09 -3.33
N GLU A 40 3.48 13.28 -3.26
CA GLU A 40 3.81 12.30 -2.21
C GLU A 40 2.76 11.21 -2.00
N TYR A 41 1.49 11.56 -1.85
CA TYR A 41 0.40 10.69 -1.47
C TYR A 41 -0.90 11.10 -2.16
N TYR A 42 -1.47 10.19 -2.96
CA TYR A 42 -2.70 10.42 -3.72
C TYR A 42 -3.49 9.11 -3.92
N ALA A 43 -4.74 9.27 -4.35
CA ALA A 43 -5.70 8.18 -4.45
C ALA A 43 -5.68 7.49 -5.81
N PHE A 44 -5.92 6.18 -5.80
CA PHE A 44 -6.46 5.44 -6.95
C PHE A 44 -7.94 5.15 -6.66
N ILE A 45 -8.80 5.25 -7.68
CA ILE A 45 -10.17 4.73 -7.63
C ILE A 45 -10.33 3.67 -8.70
N HIS A 46 -10.49 2.42 -8.27
CA HIS A 46 -11.06 1.36 -9.09
C HIS A 46 -12.57 1.33 -8.90
N PHE A 47 -13.27 1.74 -9.95
CA PHE A 47 -14.73 1.70 -10.04
C PHE A 47 -15.12 1.48 -11.49
N ASN A 48 -15.74 0.36 -11.79
CA ASN A 48 -16.13 -0.04 -13.14
C ASN A 48 -17.08 -1.24 -13.04
N MET A 49 -17.35 -1.92 -14.15
CA MET A 49 -18.23 -3.08 -14.22
C MET A 49 -17.86 -4.18 -13.20
N ASN A 50 -16.57 -4.31 -12.91
CA ASN A 50 -16.00 -5.28 -11.98
C ASN A 50 -16.55 -5.14 -10.54
N THR A 51 -16.92 -3.91 -10.12
CA THR A 51 -17.64 -3.65 -8.87
C THR A 51 -19.00 -4.37 -8.82
N PHE A 52 -19.70 -4.43 -9.95
CA PHE A 52 -21.06 -5.00 -10.06
C PHE A 52 -21.04 -6.50 -10.35
N THR A 53 -19.96 -7.00 -10.94
CA THR A 53 -19.77 -8.44 -11.21
C THR A 53 -18.99 -9.18 -10.13
N ASP A 54 -18.49 -8.49 -9.09
CA ASP A 54 -17.63 -9.07 -8.04
C ASP A 54 -16.34 -9.69 -8.59
N MET A 55 -15.79 -9.06 -9.63
CA MET A 55 -14.55 -9.47 -10.29
C MET A 55 -13.47 -8.41 -10.07
N GLU A 56 -12.24 -8.79 -10.36
CA GLU A 56 -11.11 -7.85 -10.43
C GLU A 56 -10.81 -7.51 -11.88
N TRP A 57 -10.82 -8.53 -12.72
CA TRP A 57 -10.66 -8.43 -14.16
C TRP A 57 -11.91 -8.97 -14.86
N GLY A 58 -12.81 -8.08 -15.28
CA GLY A 58 -13.95 -8.45 -16.11
C GLY A 58 -13.53 -9.01 -17.45
N THR A 59 -14.37 -9.86 -18.02
CA THR A 59 -14.18 -10.63 -19.26
C THR A 59 -14.29 -9.79 -20.53
N GLY A 60 -14.91 -8.61 -20.44
CA GLY A 60 -15.25 -7.70 -21.53
C GLY A 60 -16.59 -8.00 -22.20
N GLY A 61 -17.30 -9.05 -21.77
CA GLY A 61 -18.63 -9.42 -22.24
C GLY A 61 -19.75 -9.01 -21.30
N GLU A 62 -19.44 -8.28 -20.23
CA GLU A 62 -20.41 -7.84 -19.24
C GLU A 62 -21.49 -6.94 -19.85
N ASP A 63 -22.73 -7.11 -19.41
CA ASP A 63 -23.83 -6.29 -19.90
C ASP A 63 -23.79 -4.88 -19.25
N PRO A 64 -23.72 -3.78 -20.02
CA PRO A 64 -23.82 -2.41 -19.52
C PRO A 64 -24.97 -2.16 -18.53
N VAL A 65 -26.05 -2.95 -18.58
CA VAL A 65 -27.18 -2.83 -17.64
C VAL A 65 -26.80 -3.11 -16.19
N LEU A 66 -25.73 -3.87 -15.96
CA LEU A 66 -25.23 -4.19 -14.62
C LEU A 66 -24.60 -2.97 -13.92
N PHE A 67 -24.10 -2.00 -14.69
CA PHE A 67 -23.58 -0.76 -14.14
C PHE A 67 -24.74 0.14 -13.69
N ASN A 68 -25.11 0.04 -12.42
CA ASN A 68 -26.23 0.80 -11.88
C ASN A 68 -26.03 1.17 -10.40
N PRO A 69 -25.07 2.04 -10.07
CA PRO A 69 -24.87 2.46 -8.69
C PRO A 69 -26.11 3.20 -8.17
N THR A 70 -26.53 2.85 -6.95
CA THR A 70 -27.80 3.32 -6.38
C THR A 70 -27.78 4.76 -5.88
N GLU A 71 -26.62 5.26 -5.47
CA GLU A 71 -26.45 6.57 -4.82
C GLU A 71 -25.05 7.16 -5.06
N LEU A 72 -24.50 6.98 -6.27
CA LEU A 72 -23.17 7.48 -6.63
C LEU A 72 -23.00 8.96 -6.28
N ASP A 73 -21.99 9.25 -5.45
CA ASP A 73 -21.60 10.61 -5.09
C ASP A 73 -20.07 10.77 -5.10
N VAL A 74 -19.55 11.33 -6.19
CA VAL A 74 -18.12 11.66 -6.33
C VAL A 74 -17.64 12.72 -5.34
N ASN A 75 -18.55 13.54 -4.78
CA ASN A 75 -18.16 14.53 -3.76
C ASN A 75 -17.80 13.83 -2.46
N GLN A 76 -18.43 12.69 -2.15
CA GLN A 76 -18.04 11.84 -1.03
C GLN A 76 -16.62 11.32 -1.24
N TRP A 77 -16.27 10.87 -2.44
CA TRP A 77 -14.92 10.39 -2.76
C TRP A 77 -13.89 11.52 -2.59
N VAL A 78 -14.13 12.66 -3.24
CA VAL A 78 -13.26 13.85 -3.17
C VAL A 78 -13.10 14.35 -1.74
N LYS A 79 -14.17 14.36 -0.95
CA LYS A 79 -14.12 14.72 0.46
C LYS A 79 -13.24 13.76 1.24
N VAL A 80 -13.44 12.45 1.09
CA VAL A 80 -12.65 11.43 1.79
C VAL A 80 -11.16 11.55 1.43
N ILE A 81 -10.84 11.70 0.15
CA ILE A 81 -9.47 11.84 -0.35
C ILE A 81 -8.80 13.08 0.24
N LYS A 82 -9.45 14.24 0.13
CA LYS A 82 -8.93 15.49 0.69
C LYS A 82 -8.80 15.42 2.21
N ASP A 83 -9.81 14.89 2.89
CA ASP A 83 -9.80 14.75 4.34
C ASP A 83 -8.75 13.75 4.79
N ALA A 84 -8.34 12.77 3.98
CA ALA A 84 -7.25 11.85 4.26
C ALA A 84 -5.85 12.43 3.99
N GLY A 85 -5.76 13.68 3.50
CA GLY A 85 -4.51 14.38 3.21
C GLY A 85 -3.89 14.05 1.85
N MET A 86 -4.62 13.35 0.98
CA MET A 86 -4.19 13.05 -0.38
C MET A 86 -4.31 14.29 -1.29
N LYS A 87 -3.40 14.43 -2.26
CA LYS A 87 -3.31 15.64 -3.10
C LYS A 87 -4.00 15.52 -4.46
N GLY A 88 -4.41 14.31 -4.84
CA GLY A 88 -5.05 14.04 -6.12
C GLY A 88 -5.69 12.66 -6.18
N VAL A 89 -6.27 12.36 -7.34
CA VAL A 89 -6.90 11.06 -7.62
C VAL A 89 -6.67 10.64 -9.07
N ILE A 90 -6.41 9.36 -9.27
CA ILE A 90 -6.41 8.68 -10.56
C ILE A 90 -7.60 7.72 -10.58
N ILE A 91 -8.44 7.77 -11.61
CA ILE A 91 -9.61 6.87 -11.74
C ILE A 91 -9.45 5.93 -12.94
N THR A 92 -9.90 4.67 -12.80
CA THR A 92 -10.05 3.69 -13.89
C THR A 92 -11.10 4.13 -14.91
N ALA A 93 -10.79 5.12 -15.76
CA ALA A 93 -11.72 5.62 -16.76
C ALA A 93 -12.22 4.51 -17.70
N LYS A 94 -11.30 3.60 -18.05
CA LYS A 94 -11.58 2.31 -18.67
C LYS A 94 -10.61 1.28 -18.09
N HIS A 95 -11.12 0.16 -17.60
CA HIS A 95 -10.31 -0.96 -17.13
C HIS A 95 -10.16 -2.06 -18.19
N HIS A 96 -9.52 -3.19 -17.88
CA HIS A 96 -9.27 -4.28 -18.84
C HIS A 96 -10.55 -4.83 -19.50
N ASP A 97 -11.68 -4.80 -18.81
CA ASP A 97 -12.98 -5.19 -19.36
C ASP A 97 -13.42 -4.30 -20.54
N GLY A 98 -12.88 -3.08 -20.66
CA GLY A 98 -13.16 -2.18 -21.78
C GLY A 98 -14.37 -1.27 -21.57
N PHE A 99 -15.11 -1.37 -20.46
CA PHE A 99 -16.25 -0.50 -20.18
C PHE A 99 -15.78 0.92 -19.85
N CYS A 100 -16.29 1.89 -20.58
CA CYS A 100 -15.91 3.29 -20.42
C CYS A 100 -16.85 4.04 -19.46
N LEU A 101 -16.29 4.68 -18.44
CA LEU A 101 -17.01 5.47 -17.43
C LEU A 101 -17.49 6.85 -17.91
N TRP A 102 -17.18 7.19 -19.16
CA TRP A 102 -17.63 8.40 -19.83
C TRP A 102 -18.36 8.03 -21.13
N PRO A 103 -19.24 8.91 -21.66
CA PRO A 103 -20.00 8.63 -22.87
C PRO A 103 -19.14 8.79 -24.14
N SER A 104 -18.12 7.93 -24.30
CA SER A 104 -17.19 7.95 -25.42
C SER A 104 -17.91 7.88 -26.77
N LYS A 105 -17.47 8.64 -27.76
CA LYS A 105 -18.03 8.59 -29.11
C LYS A 105 -17.64 7.32 -29.88
N TYR A 106 -16.64 6.58 -29.39
CA TYR A 106 -15.98 5.51 -30.13
C TYR A 106 -16.42 4.11 -29.73
N THR A 107 -17.25 3.96 -28.68
CA THR A 107 -17.80 2.66 -28.27
C THR A 107 -19.20 2.80 -27.69
N GLU A 108 -20.01 1.76 -27.86
CA GLU A 108 -21.29 1.60 -27.16
C GLU A 108 -21.14 0.90 -25.80
N HIS A 109 -20.00 0.28 -25.53
CA HIS A 109 -19.69 -0.36 -24.26
C HIS A 109 -19.22 0.70 -23.23
N SER A 110 -20.16 1.51 -22.78
CA SER A 110 -19.95 2.64 -21.87
C SER A 110 -21.20 2.96 -21.07
N VAL A 111 -21.07 3.94 -20.16
CA VAL A 111 -22.20 4.52 -19.41
C VAL A 111 -23.37 5.03 -20.29
N LYS A 112 -23.18 5.23 -21.61
CA LYS A 112 -24.29 5.57 -22.54
C LYS A 112 -25.41 4.52 -22.52
N ASN A 113 -25.05 3.25 -22.37
CA ASN A 113 -25.98 2.12 -22.44
C ASN A 113 -26.23 1.48 -21.07
N SER A 114 -25.87 2.16 -19.99
CA SER A 114 -26.23 1.73 -18.64
C SER A 114 -27.52 2.44 -18.17
N PRO A 115 -28.30 1.84 -17.25
CA PRO A 115 -29.48 2.48 -16.67
C PRO A 115 -29.12 3.66 -15.77
N TRP A 116 -27.87 3.73 -15.30
CA TRP A 116 -27.41 4.80 -14.42
C TRP A 116 -27.61 6.17 -15.07
N LYS A 117 -28.34 7.06 -14.36
CA LYS A 117 -28.76 8.38 -14.86
C LYS A 117 -29.41 8.33 -16.26
N ASN A 118 -30.13 7.25 -16.56
CA ASN A 118 -30.79 7.00 -17.84
C ASN A 118 -29.83 7.09 -19.05
N GLY A 119 -28.60 6.56 -18.91
CA GLY A 119 -27.59 6.57 -19.96
C GLY A 119 -26.96 7.95 -20.24
N LYS A 120 -27.22 8.94 -19.39
CA LYS A 120 -26.73 10.34 -19.55
C LYS A 120 -25.64 10.72 -18.57
N GLY A 121 -25.20 9.77 -17.74
CA GLY A 121 -24.16 10.00 -16.75
C GLY A 121 -22.76 10.08 -17.37
N ASP A 122 -21.85 10.75 -16.66
CA ASP A 122 -20.44 10.85 -17.01
C ASP A 122 -19.63 10.93 -15.70
N VAL A 123 -19.11 9.79 -15.26
CA VAL A 123 -18.39 9.71 -13.96
C VAL A 123 -17.10 10.53 -14.02
N ILE A 124 -16.44 10.57 -15.18
CA ILE A 124 -15.16 11.27 -15.37
C ILE A 124 -15.38 12.78 -15.28
N LYS A 125 -16.44 13.29 -15.90
CA LYS A 125 -16.80 14.71 -15.75
C LYS A 125 -17.17 15.07 -14.32
N GLU A 126 -18.03 14.27 -13.68
CA GLU A 126 -18.46 14.55 -12.30
C GLU A 126 -17.27 14.58 -11.34
N LEU A 127 -16.36 13.60 -11.45
CA LEU A 127 -15.18 13.52 -10.58
C LEU A 127 -14.17 14.64 -10.88
N SER A 128 -13.86 14.92 -12.14
CA SER A 128 -12.87 15.95 -12.49
C SER A 128 -13.33 17.35 -12.06
N GLU A 129 -14.61 17.69 -12.24
CA GLU A 129 -15.18 18.95 -11.76
C GLU A 129 -15.16 19.04 -10.22
N ALA A 130 -15.48 17.96 -9.51
CA ALA A 130 -15.41 17.90 -8.06
C ALA A 130 -13.97 18.06 -7.54
N CYS A 131 -12.99 17.42 -8.19
CA CYS A 131 -11.56 17.57 -7.87
C CYS A 131 -11.09 19.01 -8.04
N HIS A 132 -11.38 19.64 -9.18
CA HIS A 132 -11.01 21.04 -9.42
C HIS A 132 -11.61 21.98 -8.39
N LYS A 133 -12.90 21.79 -8.05
CA LYS A 133 -13.57 22.57 -7.01
C LYS A 133 -12.93 22.40 -5.63
N ALA A 134 -12.43 21.21 -5.33
CA ALA A 134 -11.79 20.89 -4.05
C ALA A 134 -10.29 21.23 -3.98
N GLY A 135 -9.66 21.57 -5.12
CA GLY A 135 -8.22 21.79 -5.23
C GLY A 135 -7.39 20.50 -5.28
N LEU A 136 -8.00 19.37 -5.64
CA LEU A 136 -7.31 18.11 -5.88
C LEU A 136 -6.89 17.99 -7.34
N LYS A 137 -5.71 17.41 -7.59
CA LYS A 137 -5.29 17.05 -8.95
C LYS A 137 -6.08 15.84 -9.46
N PHE A 138 -6.38 15.83 -10.75
CA PHE A 138 -7.15 14.76 -11.41
C PHE A 138 -6.31 14.04 -12.45
N GLY A 139 -6.30 12.72 -12.41
CA GLY A 139 -5.56 11.84 -13.31
C GLY A 139 -6.47 10.73 -13.85
N VAL A 140 -6.04 10.09 -14.92
CA VAL A 140 -6.83 9.03 -15.57
C VAL A 140 -5.99 7.79 -15.81
N TYR A 141 -6.57 6.64 -15.48
CA TYR A 141 -6.13 5.35 -15.95
C TYR A 141 -6.94 4.98 -17.19
N LEU A 142 -6.23 4.62 -18.26
CA LEU A 142 -6.84 4.12 -19.49
C LEU A 142 -6.14 2.82 -19.88
N SER A 143 -6.83 1.69 -19.63
CA SER A 143 -6.24 0.38 -19.89
C SER A 143 -5.81 0.23 -21.36
N PRO A 144 -4.53 -0.08 -21.64
CA PRO A 144 -4.08 -0.44 -22.98
C PRO A 144 -4.69 -1.78 -23.43
N TRP A 145 -4.76 -2.76 -22.52
CA TRP A 145 -5.48 -4.00 -22.75
C TRP A 145 -7.00 -3.78 -22.67
N ASP A 146 -7.73 -4.22 -23.70
CA ASP A 146 -9.19 -4.08 -23.78
C ASP A 146 -9.81 -5.39 -24.22
N ARG A 147 -10.50 -6.04 -23.29
CA ARG A 147 -11.13 -7.36 -23.46
C ARG A 147 -12.48 -7.27 -24.16
N ASN A 148 -13.04 -6.09 -24.37
CA ASN A 148 -14.30 -5.91 -25.09
C ASN A 148 -14.09 -5.71 -26.60
N HIS A 149 -13.12 -4.87 -26.99
CA HIS A 149 -13.05 -4.36 -28.35
C HIS A 149 -12.68 -5.45 -29.39
N ALA A 150 -13.53 -5.61 -30.41
CA ALA A 150 -13.38 -6.65 -31.43
C ALA A 150 -12.05 -6.61 -32.20
N GLU A 151 -11.46 -5.42 -32.36
CA GLU A 151 -10.19 -5.22 -33.07
C GLU A 151 -8.94 -5.17 -32.17
N TYR A 152 -9.05 -5.46 -30.86
CA TYR A 152 -7.87 -5.54 -29.98
C TYR A 152 -6.80 -6.48 -30.56
N GLY A 153 -5.52 -6.12 -30.51
CA GLY A 153 -4.44 -6.84 -31.21
C GLY A 153 -4.29 -6.53 -32.71
N ARG A 154 -5.12 -5.63 -33.28
CA ARG A 154 -4.99 -5.12 -34.64
C ARG A 154 -4.80 -3.59 -34.66
N GLU A 155 -4.37 -3.05 -35.80
CA GLU A 155 -4.07 -1.61 -35.95
C GLU A 155 -5.29 -0.71 -35.70
N ALA A 156 -6.48 -1.17 -36.07
CA ALA A 156 -7.72 -0.41 -35.86
C ALA A 156 -7.99 -0.10 -34.38
N TYR A 157 -7.64 -1.00 -33.45
CA TYR A 157 -7.75 -0.74 -32.02
C TYR A 157 -6.80 0.36 -31.54
N VAL A 158 -5.60 0.45 -32.11
CA VAL A 158 -4.64 1.52 -31.73
C VAL A 158 -5.23 2.90 -32.05
N THR A 159 -5.89 3.02 -33.20
CA THR A 159 -6.62 4.25 -33.58
C THR A 159 -7.77 4.53 -32.61
N TYR A 160 -8.55 3.52 -32.24
CA TYR A 160 -9.59 3.62 -31.22
C TYR A 160 -9.05 4.09 -29.86
N PHE A 161 -7.96 3.50 -29.39
CA PHE A 161 -7.30 3.84 -28.13
C PHE A 161 -6.78 5.28 -28.14
N HIS A 162 -6.11 5.73 -29.21
CA HIS A 162 -5.66 7.11 -29.38
C HIS A 162 -6.83 8.11 -29.38
N ASN A 163 -7.95 7.75 -30.02
CA ASN A 163 -9.15 8.57 -30.04
C ASN A 163 -9.78 8.72 -28.65
N GLN A 164 -9.86 7.64 -27.86
CA GLN A 164 -10.34 7.70 -26.48
C GLN A 164 -9.40 8.50 -25.57
N LEU A 165 -8.09 8.33 -25.73
CA LEU A 165 -7.10 9.14 -25.02
C LEU A 165 -7.32 10.64 -25.33
N ARG A 166 -7.54 11.02 -26.60
CA ARG A 166 -7.83 12.41 -26.96
C ARG A 166 -9.11 12.93 -26.30
N GLU A 167 -10.16 12.13 -26.16
CA GLU A 167 -11.37 12.55 -25.41
C GLU A 167 -11.04 12.87 -23.95
N LEU A 168 -10.32 11.96 -23.27
CA LEU A 168 -9.96 12.11 -21.86
C LEU A 168 -9.05 13.32 -21.61
N LEU A 169 -8.11 13.58 -22.51
CA LEU A 169 -7.13 14.65 -22.34
C LEU A 169 -7.61 16.02 -22.84
N THR A 170 -8.79 16.10 -23.47
CA THR A 170 -9.34 17.37 -23.98
C THR A 170 -10.51 17.88 -23.15
N ASN A 171 -11.38 16.99 -22.68
CA ASN A 171 -12.72 17.39 -22.22
C ASN A 171 -12.86 17.56 -20.70
N TYR A 172 -11.86 17.13 -19.91
CA TYR A 172 -11.98 17.03 -18.45
C TYR A 172 -11.00 17.92 -17.66
N GLY A 173 -10.46 18.96 -18.30
CA GLY A 173 -9.57 19.94 -17.67
C GLY A 173 -8.11 19.51 -17.58
N GLU A 174 -7.40 19.96 -16.55
CA GLU A 174 -5.97 19.64 -16.35
C GLU A 174 -5.82 18.21 -15.86
N ILE A 175 -5.00 17.41 -16.55
CA ILE A 175 -4.65 16.06 -16.14
C ILE A 175 -3.23 16.09 -15.57
N PHE A 176 -3.05 15.66 -14.32
CA PHE A 176 -1.70 15.62 -13.72
C PHE A 176 -0.94 14.35 -14.07
N GLU A 177 -1.65 13.25 -14.29
CA GLU A 177 -1.06 11.95 -14.60
C GLU A 177 -1.97 11.09 -15.49
N VAL A 178 -1.34 10.40 -16.44
CA VAL A 178 -1.97 9.38 -17.28
C VAL A 178 -1.32 8.03 -16.98
N TRP A 179 -2.13 7.07 -16.56
CA TRP A 179 -1.68 5.76 -16.11
C TRP A 179 -1.97 4.70 -17.17
N PHE A 180 -0.90 4.10 -17.71
CA PHE A 180 -0.99 3.02 -18.69
C PHE A 180 -0.47 1.71 -18.09
N ASP A 181 -1.39 0.76 -17.97
CA ASP A 181 -1.11 -0.56 -17.41
C ASP A 181 -0.29 -1.46 -18.33
N GLY A 182 0.70 -2.16 -17.76
CA GLY A 182 1.44 -3.23 -18.42
C GLY A 182 0.73 -4.59 -18.40
N ALA A 183 -0.25 -4.79 -17.53
CA ALA A 183 -0.94 -6.06 -17.36
C ALA A 183 -1.73 -6.48 -18.62
N ASN A 184 -1.50 -7.71 -19.07
CA ASN A 184 -2.17 -8.29 -20.23
C ASN A 184 -2.33 -9.80 -20.08
N GLY A 185 -3.56 -10.25 -19.88
CA GLY A 185 -3.90 -11.67 -19.73
C GLY A 185 -4.23 -12.40 -21.03
N GLY A 186 -4.17 -11.71 -22.18
CA GLY A 186 -4.38 -12.26 -23.52
C GLY A 186 -5.83 -12.66 -23.86
N SER A 187 -6.60 -13.25 -22.95
CA SER A 187 -7.94 -13.79 -23.22
C SER A 187 -9.06 -12.78 -22.95
N GLY A 188 -10.01 -12.64 -23.86
CA GLY A 188 -11.12 -11.69 -23.72
C GLY A 188 -12.32 -12.00 -24.61
N TYR A 189 -13.43 -11.31 -24.34
CA TYR A 189 -14.66 -11.39 -25.14
C TYR A 189 -14.44 -10.95 -26.59
N TYR A 190 -13.70 -9.85 -26.79
CA TYR A 190 -13.28 -9.31 -28.09
C TYR A 190 -14.40 -9.27 -29.13
N GLY A 191 -15.53 -8.63 -28.79
CA GLY A 191 -16.70 -8.52 -29.66
C GLY A 191 -17.46 -9.82 -29.88
N GLY A 192 -17.32 -10.81 -28.98
CA GLY A 192 -17.95 -12.12 -29.07
C GLY A 192 -17.06 -13.22 -29.67
N ALA A 193 -15.81 -12.90 -30.04
CA ALA A 193 -14.86 -13.89 -30.53
C ALA A 193 -14.41 -14.88 -29.45
N ASN A 194 -14.37 -14.44 -28.17
CA ASN A 194 -13.99 -15.27 -27.01
C ASN A 194 -12.67 -16.02 -27.23
N GLU A 195 -11.61 -15.27 -27.57
CA GLU A 195 -10.32 -15.82 -27.97
C GLU A 195 -9.18 -15.31 -27.10
N THR A 196 -8.00 -15.92 -27.25
CA THR A 196 -6.75 -15.44 -26.68
C THR A 196 -5.94 -14.74 -27.77
N ARG A 197 -5.54 -13.51 -27.52
CA ARG A 197 -4.71 -12.71 -28.44
C ARG A 197 -3.35 -12.44 -27.83
N THR A 198 -2.32 -12.52 -28.65
CA THR A 198 -0.95 -12.15 -28.29
C THR A 198 -0.54 -10.94 -29.09
N ILE A 199 0.08 -9.97 -28.42
CA ILE A 199 0.66 -8.78 -29.04
C ILE A 199 2.12 -8.65 -28.62
N ASP A 200 2.90 -7.91 -29.39
CA ASP A 200 4.14 -7.33 -28.88
C ASP A 200 3.82 -5.98 -28.25
N ALA A 201 3.72 -5.93 -26.91
CA ALA A 201 3.34 -4.73 -26.17
C ALA A 201 4.32 -3.56 -26.34
N HIS A 202 5.56 -3.80 -26.76
CA HIS A 202 6.54 -2.74 -26.99
C HIS A 202 6.25 -1.94 -28.26
N THR A 203 5.68 -2.59 -29.28
CA THR A 203 5.48 -1.98 -30.61
C THR A 203 4.01 -1.76 -30.95
N TYR A 204 3.12 -2.66 -30.50
CA TYR A 204 1.71 -2.69 -30.86
C TYR A 204 0.97 -1.37 -30.55
N TYR A 205 1.14 -0.84 -29.34
CA TYR A 205 0.43 0.35 -28.89
C TYR A 205 0.95 1.66 -29.49
N GLN A 206 2.03 1.60 -30.28
CA GLN A 206 2.68 2.77 -30.90
C GLN A 206 2.95 3.87 -29.86
N TRP A 207 3.66 3.50 -28.78
CA TRP A 207 3.87 4.35 -27.60
C TRP A 207 4.40 5.74 -27.92
N ASP A 208 5.28 5.89 -28.91
CA ASP A 208 5.75 7.22 -29.36
C ASP A 208 4.60 8.16 -29.75
N LYS A 209 3.59 7.64 -30.47
CA LYS A 209 2.40 8.40 -30.85
C LYS A 209 1.49 8.63 -29.63
N THR A 210 1.31 7.61 -28.80
CA THR A 210 0.53 7.72 -27.56
C THR A 210 1.08 8.82 -26.66
N PHE A 211 2.39 8.83 -26.42
CA PHE A 211 3.06 9.83 -25.61
C PHE A 211 3.04 11.21 -26.29
N ALA A 212 3.17 11.28 -27.61
CA ALA A 212 3.01 12.55 -28.34
C ALA A 212 1.62 13.16 -28.14
N ILE A 213 0.54 12.36 -28.12
CA ILE A 213 -0.81 12.84 -27.80
C ILE A 213 -0.87 13.43 -26.39
N VAL A 214 -0.29 12.75 -25.39
CA VAL A 214 -0.25 13.28 -24.01
C VAL A 214 0.51 14.60 -23.98
N ARG A 215 1.66 14.69 -24.64
CA ARG A 215 2.47 15.94 -24.67
C ARG A 215 1.78 17.08 -25.40
N GLU A 216 1.04 16.78 -26.46
CA GLU A 216 0.27 17.75 -27.24
C GLU A 216 -0.86 18.36 -26.40
N LEU A 217 -1.63 17.51 -25.72
CA LEU A 217 -2.87 17.92 -25.06
C LEU A 217 -2.68 18.31 -23.59
N GLN A 218 -1.74 17.65 -22.91
CA GLN A 218 -1.48 17.79 -21.48
C GLN A 218 0.05 17.81 -21.22
N PRO A 219 0.77 18.87 -21.64
CA PRO A 219 2.24 18.92 -21.58
C PRO A 219 2.83 18.82 -20.16
N ASN A 220 2.02 19.10 -19.14
CA ASN A 220 2.37 19.01 -17.73
C ASN A 220 1.99 17.67 -17.08
N ALA A 221 1.25 16.80 -17.77
CA ALA A 221 0.93 15.47 -17.25
C ALA A 221 2.18 14.58 -17.24
N THR A 222 2.37 13.86 -16.15
CA THR A 222 3.29 12.71 -16.12
C THR A 222 2.63 11.49 -16.75
N ILE A 223 3.43 10.64 -17.39
CA ILE A 223 3.00 9.38 -17.96
C ILE A 223 3.62 8.25 -17.13
N PHE A 224 2.74 7.48 -16.50
CA PHE A 224 3.11 6.22 -15.87
C PHE A 224 3.07 5.08 -16.90
N GLY A 225 4.07 4.21 -16.81
CA GLY A 225 4.09 2.87 -17.37
C GLY A 225 5.12 2.03 -16.61
N ASP A 226 5.14 0.71 -16.78
CA ASP A 226 6.01 -0.19 -16.01
C ASP A 226 7.46 0.33 -15.88
N GLU A 227 8.06 0.76 -17.00
CA GLU A 227 9.43 1.31 -17.06
C GLU A 227 9.48 2.81 -17.44
N GLY A 228 8.37 3.54 -17.42
CA GLY A 228 8.31 4.95 -17.83
C GLY A 228 7.27 5.26 -18.93
N PRO A 229 7.32 6.47 -19.52
CA PRO A 229 8.53 7.27 -19.70
C PRO A 229 8.79 8.35 -18.63
N ASP A 230 7.79 8.79 -17.86
CA ASP A 230 8.02 9.78 -16.79
C ASP A 230 8.05 9.15 -15.41
N ILE A 231 7.27 8.09 -15.19
CA ILE A 231 7.15 7.39 -13.90
C ILE A 231 7.20 5.90 -14.17
N ARG A 232 7.93 5.16 -13.35
CA ARG A 232 8.00 3.69 -13.40
C ARG A 232 7.20 3.07 -12.26
N TRP A 233 6.84 1.81 -12.44
CA TRP A 233 6.28 1.00 -11.36
C TRP A 233 7.32 0.66 -10.30
N ILE A 234 6.92 0.47 -9.04
CA ILE A 234 7.83 0.05 -7.94
C ILE A 234 8.20 -1.43 -7.98
N GLY A 235 7.55 -2.23 -8.84
CA GLY A 235 7.81 -3.67 -8.94
C GLY A 235 7.01 -4.53 -7.95
N ASN A 236 6.03 -3.98 -7.22
CA ASN A 236 5.08 -4.74 -6.43
C ASN A 236 3.81 -3.96 -6.07
N GLU A 237 2.68 -4.65 -5.95
CA GLU A 237 1.38 -4.07 -5.53
C GLU A 237 1.20 -4.08 -3.99
N LYS A 238 2.28 -4.26 -3.22
CA LYS A 238 2.21 -4.26 -1.74
C LYS A 238 2.47 -2.86 -1.16
N GLY A 239 2.89 -1.91 -1.99
CA GLY A 239 3.23 -0.54 -1.59
C GLY A 239 4.55 -0.42 -0.81
N PHE A 240 5.38 -1.46 -0.81
CA PHE A 240 6.67 -1.45 -0.10
C PHE A 240 7.80 -1.17 -1.08
N GLY A 241 8.44 0.00 -0.95
CA GLY A 241 9.69 0.30 -1.64
C GLY A 241 10.88 -0.44 -1.05
N THR A 242 11.97 -0.50 -1.80
CA THR A 242 13.24 -1.09 -1.35
C THR A 242 13.95 -0.13 -0.41
N ARG A 243 15.00 -0.60 0.28
CA ARG A 243 15.79 0.27 1.17
C ARG A 243 16.51 1.36 0.37
N THR A 244 16.97 1.06 -0.83
CA THR A 244 17.70 1.95 -1.74
C THR A 244 16.81 2.28 -2.93
N ASN A 245 16.55 3.57 -3.14
CA ASN A 245 15.76 4.07 -4.26
C ASN A 245 16.54 5.15 -5.04
N TRP A 246 16.84 4.87 -6.30
CA TRP A 246 17.37 5.79 -7.30
C TRP A 246 16.25 6.19 -8.26
N ASN A 247 16.05 7.49 -8.41
CA ASN A 247 15.18 8.06 -9.44
C ASN A 247 15.81 8.03 -10.84
N PRO A 248 17.15 8.15 -11.00
CA PRO A 248 17.79 7.80 -12.25
C PRO A 248 17.51 6.32 -12.60
N PHE A 249 17.19 6.06 -13.85
CA PHE A 249 16.76 4.76 -14.35
C PHE A 249 17.13 4.61 -15.83
N THR A 250 17.54 3.40 -16.22
CA THR A 250 17.72 3.01 -17.61
C THR A 250 16.81 1.82 -17.88
N SER A 251 15.78 2.03 -18.71
CA SER A 251 14.86 0.98 -19.15
C SER A 251 15.61 -0.25 -19.67
N ASN A 252 15.19 -1.43 -19.21
CA ASN A 252 15.79 -2.70 -19.58
C ASN A 252 14.71 -3.80 -19.69
N PRO A 253 13.93 -3.80 -20.78
CA PRO A 253 12.84 -4.74 -20.98
C PRO A 253 13.28 -6.19 -21.15
N SER A 254 14.60 -6.46 -21.20
CA SER A 254 15.13 -7.83 -21.27
C SER A 254 15.18 -8.53 -19.90
N LEU A 255 15.10 -7.76 -18.80
CA LEU A 255 15.05 -8.33 -17.45
C LEU A 255 13.71 -9.03 -17.23
N GLN A 256 13.71 -10.11 -16.44
CA GLN A 256 12.51 -10.86 -16.10
C GLN A 256 12.47 -11.24 -14.63
N GLY A 257 11.27 -11.57 -14.14
CA GLY A 257 11.08 -12.10 -12.80
C GLY A 257 11.66 -11.20 -11.71
N LYS A 258 12.33 -11.80 -10.72
CA LYS A 258 12.83 -11.07 -9.54
C LYS A 258 13.83 -9.98 -9.87
N ASP A 259 14.68 -10.18 -10.89
CA ASP A 259 15.70 -9.21 -11.26
C ASP A 259 15.06 -7.95 -11.85
N HIS A 260 14.00 -8.12 -12.65
CA HIS A 260 13.20 -7.01 -13.18
C HIS A 260 12.46 -6.28 -12.05
N LEU A 261 11.77 -7.00 -11.15
CA LEU A 261 11.06 -6.37 -10.02
C LEU A 261 12.02 -5.61 -9.10
N HIS A 262 13.22 -6.13 -8.88
CA HIS A 262 14.26 -5.47 -8.11
C HIS A 262 14.79 -4.21 -8.81
N HIS A 263 15.03 -4.27 -10.12
CA HIS A 263 15.46 -3.13 -10.94
C HIS A 263 14.43 -2.00 -10.93
N LEU A 264 13.14 -2.33 -11.07
CA LEU A 264 12.02 -1.38 -10.93
C LEU A 264 11.99 -0.72 -9.55
N GLY A 265 12.10 -1.53 -8.49
CA GLY A 265 12.09 -1.03 -7.12
C GLY A 265 13.27 -0.12 -6.79
N GLU A 266 14.49 -0.55 -7.08
CA GLU A 266 15.71 0.17 -6.68
C GLU A 266 16.13 1.29 -7.63
N GLY A 267 15.85 1.16 -8.92
CA GLY A 267 16.41 2.03 -9.95
C GLY A 267 17.92 1.89 -10.12
N ASP A 268 18.53 2.81 -10.88
CA ASP A 268 19.93 2.73 -11.28
C ASP A 268 20.72 3.93 -10.78
N GLU A 269 21.80 3.72 -10.00
CA GLU A 269 22.67 4.83 -9.55
C GLU A 269 23.13 5.70 -10.73
N ASN A 270 23.46 5.07 -11.86
CA ASN A 270 23.94 5.72 -13.08
C ASN A 270 22.91 5.68 -14.22
N GLY A 271 21.62 5.60 -13.89
CA GLY A 271 20.56 5.64 -14.88
C GLY A 271 20.61 6.90 -15.74
N VAL A 272 20.29 6.76 -17.03
CA VAL A 272 20.41 7.84 -18.02
C VAL A 272 19.18 8.74 -18.11
N ASN A 273 18.03 8.25 -17.64
CA ASN A 273 16.78 9.00 -17.57
C ASN A 273 16.37 9.22 -16.11
N TRP A 274 15.62 10.27 -15.82
CA TRP A 274 14.98 10.44 -14.52
C TRP A 274 13.58 9.86 -14.62
N ILE A 275 13.35 8.67 -14.06
CA ILE A 275 12.06 7.97 -14.12
C ILE A 275 11.78 7.46 -12.71
N PRO A 276 11.30 8.31 -11.79
CA PRO A 276 11.00 7.93 -10.41
C PRO A 276 9.97 6.82 -10.32
N ALA A 277 9.99 6.06 -9.23
CA ALA A 277 9.05 4.98 -9.00
C ALA A 277 7.82 5.42 -8.18
N GLU A 278 6.67 4.87 -8.53
CA GLU A 278 5.40 5.02 -7.80
C GLU A 278 5.02 3.72 -7.09
N ALA A 279 4.69 3.83 -5.81
CA ALA A 279 4.23 2.73 -4.97
C ALA A 279 2.71 2.63 -4.99
N ASP A 280 2.17 1.73 -5.80
CA ASP A 280 0.75 1.44 -5.89
C ASP A 280 0.35 0.30 -4.94
N VAL A 281 -0.78 0.47 -4.26
CA VAL A 281 -1.33 -0.57 -3.36
C VAL A 281 -2.80 -0.27 -3.06
N SER A 282 -3.61 -1.30 -2.84
CA SER A 282 -4.98 -1.15 -2.37
C SER A 282 -5.09 -1.13 -0.85
N ILE A 283 -6.05 -0.37 -0.30
CA ILE A 283 -6.41 -0.43 1.13
C ILE A 283 -7.01 -1.80 1.54
N ARG A 284 -7.39 -2.60 0.54
CA ARG A 284 -7.92 -3.96 0.66
C ARG A 284 -7.00 -4.99 -0.02
N PRO A 285 -7.29 -6.29 0.09
CA PRO A 285 -6.64 -7.31 -0.74
C PRO A 285 -6.89 -7.08 -2.22
N GLY A 286 -8.13 -6.75 -2.60
CA GLY A 286 -8.54 -6.48 -3.97
C GLY A 286 -8.38 -5.03 -4.42
N TRP A 287 -8.39 -4.80 -5.74
CA TRP A 287 -8.40 -3.47 -6.34
C TRP A 287 -9.84 -2.96 -6.45
N TYR A 288 -10.77 -3.81 -6.87
CA TYR A 288 -12.20 -3.51 -6.88
C TYR A 288 -12.88 -3.78 -5.54
N TYR A 289 -14.09 -3.24 -5.37
CA TYR A 289 -14.86 -3.48 -4.15
C TYR A 289 -15.43 -4.90 -4.14
N HIS A 290 -15.14 -5.60 -3.05
CA HIS A 290 -15.71 -6.89 -2.72
C HIS A 290 -16.27 -6.82 -1.29
N ALA A 291 -17.57 -7.07 -1.12
CA ALA A 291 -18.19 -7.10 0.22
C ALA A 291 -17.52 -8.14 1.14
N ARG A 292 -17.04 -9.25 0.54
CA ARG A 292 -16.27 -10.28 1.24
C ARG A 292 -14.97 -9.77 1.87
N GLU A 293 -14.46 -8.62 1.44
CA GLU A 293 -13.23 -8.00 1.95
C GLU A 293 -13.49 -6.89 2.97
N ASP A 294 -14.76 -6.60 3.35
CA ASP A 294 -15.08 -5.51 4.29
C ASP A 294 -14.42 -5.68 5.66
N HIS A 295 -14.15 -6.92 6.06
CA HIS A 295 -13.43 -7.26 7.28
C HIS A 295 -11.90 -7.34 7.10
N GLN A 296 -11.40 -7.11 5.88
CA GLN A 296 -9.99 -7.26 5.49
C GLN A 296 -9.32 -5.92 5.13
N VAL A 297 -9.94 -4.78 5.46
CA VAL A 297 -9.32 -3.45 5.35
C VAL A 297 -7.99 -3.43 6.13
N ARG A 298 -6.89 -3.12 5.44
CA ARG A 298 -5.51 -3.25 5.96
C ARG A 298 -5.31 -2.55 7.30
N PRO A 299 -4.87 -3.27 8.36
CA PRO A 299 -4.65 -2.71 9.70
C PRO A 299 -3.84 -1.42 9.73
N LEU A 300 -4.12 -0.54 10.69
CA LEU A 300 -3.52 0.80 10.78
C LEU A 300 -1.99 0.75 10.80
N GLU A 301 -1.40 -0.15 11.57
CA GLU A 301 0.05 -0.32 11.66
C GLU A 301 0.68 -0.69 10.30
N LYS A 302 -0.03 -1.47 9.47
CA LYS A 302 0.42 -1.79 8.12
C LYS A 302 0.31 -0.61 7.16
N MET A 303 -0.73 0.20 7.31
CA MET A 303 -0.86 1.44 6.54
C MET A 303 0.26 2.44 6.88
N VAL A 304 0.61 2.56 8.16
CA VAL A 304 1.76 3.37 8.61
C VAL A 304 3.06 2.81 8.05
N ASP A 305 3.28 1.49 8.12
CA ASP A 305 4.47 0.85 7.54
C ASP A 305 4.60 1.13 6.03
N ILE A 306 3.49 1.06 5.28
CA ILE A 306 3.46 1.38 3.85
C ILE A 306 3.86 2.84 3.62
N TYR A 307 3.32 3.80 4.36
CA TYR A 307 3.68 5.22 4.21
C TYR A 307 5.19 5.45 4.40
N TYR A 308 5.78 4.85 5.44
CA TYR A 308 7.22 4.95 5.68
C TYR A 308 8.08 4.15 4.69
N ALA A 309 7.53 3.09 4.09
CA ALA A 309 8.20 2.28 3.06
C ALA A 309 8.05 2.84 1.64
N SER A 310 7.15 3.81 1.41
CA SER A 310 6.92 4.50 0.14
C SER A 310 7.41 5.95 0.22
N VAL A 311 6.59 6.88 0.74
CA VAL A 311 6.92 8.30 0.95
C VAL A 311 8.20 8.46 1.74
N GLY A 312 8.39 7.63 2.78
CA GLY A 312 9.60 7.62 3.59
C GLY A 312 10.87 7.12 2.90
N ARG A 313 10.76 6.61 1.67
CA ARG A 313 11.88 6.13 0.85
C ARG A 313 11.94 6.83 -0.52
N GLY A 314 11.26 7.96 -0.65
CA GLY A 314 11.32 8.83 -1.83
C GLY A 314 10.48 8.37 -3.00
N TYR A 315 9.57 7.41 -2.79
CA TYR A 315 8.51 7.07 -3.74
C TYR A 315 7.28 7.93 -3.48
N ASN A 316 6.45 8.12 -4.50
CA ASN A 316 5.07 8.52 -4.26
C ASN A 316 4.22 7.30 -3.88
N LEU A 317 3.22 7.48 -3.03
CA LEU A 317 2.24 6.47 -2.65
C LEU A 317 0.92 6.73 -3.37
N LEU A 318 0.54 5.79 -4.22
CA LEU A 318 -0.75 5.72 -4.90
C LEU A 318 -1.61 4.68 -4.19
N LEU A 319 -2.51 5.14 -3.31
CA LEU A 319 -3.35 4.25 -2.49
C LEU A 319 -4.75 4.09 -3.09
N ASN A 320 -5.12 2.86 -3.45
CA ASN A 320 -6.43 2.55 -3.98
C ASN A 320 -7.54 2.50 -2.92
N LEU A 321 -8.67 3.08 -3.30
CA LEU A 321 -9.91 3.22 -2.57
C LEU A 321 -11.04 2.68 -3.46
N PRO A 322 -11.39 1.39 -3.36
CA PRO A 322 -12.46 0.84 -4.18
C PRO A 322 -13.80 1.46 -3.82
N VAL A 323 -14.57 1.79 -4.85
CA VAL A 323 -15.95 2.29 -4.70
C VAL A 323 -16.90 1.10 -4.78
N ASP A 324 -17.84 1.04 -3.83
CA ASP A 324 -18.80 -0.04 -3.72
C ASP A 324 -19.96 0.05 -4.74
N ARG A 325 -20.89 -0.90 -4.66
CA ARG A 325 -22.05 -0.97 -5.55
C ARG A 325 -23.05 0.16 -5.36
N ARG A 326 -23.00 0.89 -4.24
CA ARG A 326 -23.80 2.11 -4.05
C ARG A 326 -23.23 3.26 -4.87
N GLY A 327 -21.93 3.22 -5.17
CA GLY A 327 -21.16 4.32 -5.75
C GLY A 327 -20.52 5.19 -4.66
N LEU A 328 -20.18 4.61 -3.51
CA LEU A 328 -19.56 5.30 -2.37
C LEU A 328 -18.27 4.60 -1.93
N VAL A 329 -17.34 5.37 -1.33
CA VAL A 329 -16.24 4.76 -0.55
C VAL A 329 -16.85 4.18 0.72
N HIS A 330 -16.57 2.91 1.00
CA HIS A 330 -17.16 2.19 2.13
C HIS A 330 -16.65 2.72 3.49
N GLU A 331 -17.48 2.64 4.51
CA GLU A 331 -17.32 3.32 5.79
C GLU A 331 -16.10 2.82 6.59
N ASN A 332 -15.76 1.53 6.45
CA ASN A 332 -14.56 0.94 7.07
C ASN A 332 -13.27 1.55 6.50
N ASP A 333 -13.24 1.83 5.20
CA ASP A 333 -12.12 2.42 4.48
C ASP A 333 -11.94 3.87 4.93
N ILE A 334 -13.05 4.64 4.99
CA ILE A 334 -13.05 6.01 5.50
C ILE A 334 -12.48 6.05 6.92
N LYS A 335 -12.96 5.19 7.82
CA LYS A 335 -12.45 5.11 9.20
C LYS A 335 -10.94 4.87 9.21
N ARG A 336 -10.45 3.88 8.46
CA ARG A 336 -9.02 3.54 8.42
C ARG A 336 -8.15 4.67 7.85
N LEU A 337 -8.63 5.39 6.84
CA LEU A 337 -7.91 6.54 6.27
C LEU A 337 -7.81 7.70 7.26
N MET A 338 -8.87 7.99 8.01
CA MET A 338 -8.84 9.04 9.03
C MET A 338 -7.90 8.68 10.19
N GLU A 339 -7.87 7.40 10.58
CA GLU A 339 -6.89 6.88 11.54
C GLU A 339 -5.45 7.06 11.04
N LEU A 340 -5.17 6.69 9.78
CA LEU A 340 -3.86 6.86 9.16
C LEU A 340 -3.43 8.33 9.12
N LYS A 341 -4.31 9.22 8.67
CA LYS A 341 -4.04 10.66 8.65
C LYS A 341 -3.66 11.16 10.04
N LYS A 342 -4.44 10.80 11.06
CA LYS A 342 -4.19 11.25 12.44
C LYS A 342 -2.81 10.83 12.92
N VAL A 343 -2.37 9.62 12.58
CA VAL A 343 -1.01 9.14 12.88
C VAL A 343 0.04 9.97 12.14
N ILE A 344 -0.10 10.16 10.81
CA ILE A 344 0.86 10.93 10.02
C ILE A 344 0.97 12.38 10.53
N GLU A 345 -0.17 13.03 10.79
CA GLU A 345 -0.18 14.40 11.35
C GLU A 345 0.49 14.45 12.72
N ALA A 346 0.26 13.47 13.59
CA ALA A 346 0.89 13.42 14.90
C ALA A 346 2.40 13.15 14.84
N ASP A 347 2.84 12.26 13.94
CA ASP A 347 4.25 11.91 13.74
C ASP A 347 5.08 13.12 13.29
N PHE A 348 4.48 14.06 12.56
CA PHE A 348 5.15 15.25 12.02
C PHE A 348 4.65 16.59 12.57
N ALA A 349 3.85 16.57 13.65
CA ALA A 349 3.17 17.76 14.19
C ALA A 349 4.11 18.91 14.58
N ARG A 350 5.32 18.58 15.09
CA ARG A 350 6.31 19.56 15.51
C ARG A 350 7.70 19.17 15.02
N ASN A 351 8.23 19.94 14.09
CA ASN A 351 9.63 19.82 13.69
C ASN A 351 10.54 20.45 14.76
N LEU A 352 11.31 19.63 15.46
CA LEU A 352 12.16 20.04 16.57
C LEU A 352 13.40 20.82 16.12
N VAL A 353 13.76 20.78 14.83
CA VAL A 353 14.94 21.49 14.32
C VAL A 353 14.85 23.01 14.50
N THR A 354 13.65 23.56 14.68
CA THR A 354 13.45 24.99 14.97
C THR A 354 14.02 25.42 16.33
N ASP A 355 14.20 24.46 17.24
CA ASP A 355 14.75 24.70 18.59
C ASP A 355 16.29 24.52 18.62
N ALA A 356 16.91 24.13 17.50
CA ALA A 356 18.33 23.84 17.40
C ALA A 356 19.09 24.95 16.67
N SER A 357 20.34 25.18 17.06
CA SER A 357 21.31 25.83 16.17
C SER A 357 21.95 24.79 15.25
N VAL A 358 22.24 25.18 14.02
CA VAL A 358 22.71 24.26 12.98
C VAL A 358 24.10 24.68 12.52
N THR A 359 25.03 23.72 12.46
CA THR A 359 26.38 23.92 11.93
C THR A 359 26.72 22.82 10.93
N ALA A 360 27.62 23.09 10.00
CA ALA A 360 28.11 22.09 9.06
C ALA A 360 29.64 22.00 9.09
N SER A 361 30.18 20.80 8.82
CA SER A 361 31.63 20.58 8.75
C SER A 361 32.29 21.25 7.54
N ASN A 362 31.51 21.49 6.48
CA ASN A 362 31.93 22.23 5.29
C ASN A 362 30.76 23.07 4.75
N ILE A 363 31.07 24.24 4.20
CA ILE A 363 30.12 25.13 3.53
C ILE A 363 30.81 25.63 2.26
N ARG A 364 30.17 25.46 1.09
CA ARG A 364 30.72 25.89 -0.20
C ARG A 364 31.20 27.35 -0.14
N LYS A 365 32.51 27.54 -0.24
CA LYS A 365 33.19 28.84 -0.17
C LYS A 365 32.79 29.70 1.03
N ASN A 366 32.39 29.07 2.13
CA ASN A 366 31.87 29.73 3.34
C ASN A 366 30.77 30.79 3.04
N ASN A 367 29.90 30.50 2.08
CA ASN A 367 28.91 31.46 1.60
C ASN A 367 27.54 31.28 2.27
N LYS A 368 26.91 32.41 2.61
CA LYS A 368 25.59 32.46 3.27
C LYS A 368 24.45 31.80 2.46
N GLN A 369 24.59 31.68 1.14
CA GLN A 369 23.63 31.01 0.27
C GLN A 369 23.55 29.50 0.52
N PHE A 370 24.66 28.88 0.96
CA PHE A 370 24.80 27.43 1.09
C PHE A 370 25.08 26.98 2.54
N LYS A 371 24.78 27.83 3.51
CA LYS A 371 25.02 27.59 4.94
C LYS A 371 24.12 26.49 5.50
N ALA A 372 24.49 25.93 6.65
CA ALA A 372 23.80 24.78 7.24
C ALA A 372 22.32 25.06 7.55
N GLU A 373 21.99 26.29 7.94
CA GLU A 373 20.61 26.71 8.27
C GLU A 373 19.65 26.64 7.08
N LYS A 374 20.18 26.49 5.85
CA LYS A 374 19.37 26.21 4.67
C LYS A 374 18.67 24.85 4.71
N THR A 375 19.12 23.95 5.58
CA THR A 375 18.42 22.68 5.81
C THR A 375 17.23 22.78 6.76
N THR A 376 17.01 23.95 7.38
CA THR A 376 15.99 24.12 8.43
C THR A 376 15.14 25.36 8.25
N ASP A 377 15.26 26.07 7.12
CA ASP A 377 14.52 27.30 6.85
C ASP A 377 13.15 27.08 6.20
N SER A 378 12.77 25.81 5.98
CA SER A 378 11.50 25.39 5.36
C SER A 378 11.32 25.85 3.91
N ASP A 379 12.38 26.32 3.24
CA ASP A 379 12.34 26.68 1.82
C ASP A 379 12.96 25.56 0.97
N LYS A 380 12.10 24.81 0.27
CA LYS A 380 12.50 23.73 -0.65
C LYS A 380 13.44 24.16 -1.77
N ASN A 381 13.52 25.47 -2.06
CA ASN A 381 14.38 26.01 -3.12
C ASN A 381 15.78 26.39 -2.63
N THR A 382 16.03 26.30 -1.32
CA THR A 382 17.35 26.52 -0.74
C THR A 382 17.95 25.20 -0.29
N TYR A 383 19.27 25.18 -0.16
CA TYR A 383 19.99 23.97 0.23
C TYR A 383 21.35 24.30 0.82
N TRP A 384 21.80 23.44 1.73
CA TRP A 384 23.19 23.36 2.12
C TRP A 384 23.98 22.55 1.08
N THR A 385 25.21 22.98 0.78
CA THR A 385 26.15 22.22 -0.05
C THR A 385 27.59 22.49 0.35
N THR A 386 28.45 21.55 -0.01
CA THR A 386 29.89 21.58 0.23
C THR A 386 30.68 22.21 -0.93
N ASP A 387 31.96 22.45 -0.68
CA ASP A 387 32.94 22.75 -1.72
C ASP A 387 33.00 21.64 -2.80
N GLU A 388 33.49 22.03 -3.98
CA GLU A 388 33.70 21.09 -5.10
C GLU A 388 34.60 19.93 -4.67
N GLY A 389 34.19 18.70 -4.98
CA GLY A 389 34.93 17.47 -4.64
C GLY A 389 34.77 16.99 -3.20
N VAL A 390 34.10 17.75 -2.32
CA VAL A 390 33.80 17.30 -0.95
C VAL A 390 32.49 16.52 -0.95
N THR A 391 32.57 15.19 -0.97
CA THR A 391 31.42 14.28 -1.03
C THR A 391 31.01 13.72 0.34
N GLU A 392 31.86 13.90 1.36
CA GLU A 392 31.63 13.53 2.75
C GLU A 392 31.58 14.79 3.62
N ALA A 393 30.48 14.99 4.34
CA ALA A 393 30.32 16.12 5.25
C ALA A 393 29.14 15.90 6.20
N SER A 394 29.10 16.66 7.29
CA SER A 394 28.08 16.54 8.33
C SER A 394 27.37 17.86 8.62
N ILE A 395 26.12 17.71 9.09
CA ILE A 395 25.31 18.76 9.70
C ILE A 395 25.04 18.35 11.14
N GLU A 396 25.33 19.24 12.08
CA GLU A 396 25.06 19.07 13.51
C GLU A 396 23.93 19.99 13.95
N LEU A 397 22.91 19.39 14.58
CA LEU A 397 21.83 20.06 15.29
C LEU A 397 22.20 20.14 16.77
N ASN A 398 22.28 21.36 17.31
CA ASN A 398 22.68 21.62 18.69
C ASN A 398 21.51 22.23 19.46
N PHE A 399 21.01 21.48 20.43
CA PHE A 399 19.92 21.89 21.31
C PHE A 399 20.47 22.47 22.62
N THR A 400 19.81 23.51 23.12
CA THR A 400 20.15 24.13 24.42
C THR A 400 19.75 23.27 25.62
N LYS A 401 18.86 22.29 25.40
CA LYS A 401 18.38 21.34 26.42
C LYS A 401 18.27 19.93 25.83
N PRO A 402 18.31 18.87 26.67
CA PRO A 402 18.02 17.52 26.22
C PRO A 402 16.67 17.46 25.51
N THR A 403 16.66 16.91 24.30
CA THR A 403 15.50 16.85 23.41
C THR A 403 15.27 15.40 23.00
N THR A 404 14.04 14.91 23.18
CA THR A 404 13.64 13.55 22.80
C THR A 404 13.09 13.54 21.38
N PHE A 405 13.47 12.54 20.59
CA PHE A 405 13.03 12.37 19.21
C PHE A 405 13.12 10.90 18.78
N ASN A 406 12.33 10.51 17.79
CA ASN A 406 12.22 9.14 17.26
C ASN A 406 11.92 9.08 15.75
N ARG A 407 11.95 10.24 15.09
CA ARG A 407 11.85 10.37 13.63
C ARG A 407 12.91 11.32 13.12
N PHE A 408 13.49 10.97 11.98
CA PHE A 408 14.37 11.84 11.21
C PHE A 408 13.88 11.95 9.77
N MET A 409 14.01 13.13 9.19
CA MET A 409 13.68 13.41 7.79
C MET A 409 14.86 14.08 7.10
N ALA A 410 15.17 13.69 5.87
CA ALA A 410 16.08 14.41 4.99
C ALA A 410 15.53 14.50 3.56
N GLN A 411 15.85 15.58 2.86
CA GLN A 411 15.54 15.78 1.44
C GLN A 411 16.75 16.31 0.69
N GLU A 412 16.97 15.82 -0.53
CA GLU A 412 17.93 16.42 -1.46
C GLU A 412 17.28 17.50 -2.32
N TYR A 413 18.07 18.47 -2.79
CA TYR A 413 17.67 19.39 -3.85
C TYR A 413 17.75 18.68 -5.21
N ILE A 414 16.75 17.84 -5.49
CA ILE A 414 16.68 17.01 -6.70
C ILE A 414 16.66 17.75 -8.05
N PRO A 415 16.33 19.06 -8.18
CA PRO A 415 16.47 19.75 -9.47
C PRO A 415 17.89 19.71 -10.06
N LEU A 416 18.91 19.44 -9.24
CA LEU A 416 20.30 19.27 -9.68
C LEU A 416 20.79 17.82 -9.59
N GLY A 417 19.86 16.86 -9.60
CA GLY A 417 20.11 15.43 -9.58
C GLY A 417 20.17 14.84 -8.17
N GLN A 418 20.07 13.51 -8.10
CA GLN A 418 20.19 12.73 -6.87
C GLN A 418 21.64 12.33 -6.62
N ARG A 419 22.15 12.51 -5.39
CA ARG A 419 23.60 12.46 -5.12
C ARG A 419 23.97 11.53 -3.99
N VAL A 420 23.25 11.57 -2.86
CA VAL A 420 23.62 10.84 -1.64
C VAL A 420 23.48 9.34 -1.88
N LYS A 421 24.57 8.61 -1.67
CA LYS A 421 24.66 7.15 -1.78
C LYS A 421 24.56 6.47 -0.43
N LYS A 422 25.12 7.12 0.59
CA LYS A 422 25.21 6.59 1.94
C LYS A 422 25.23 7.73 2.95
N PHE A 423 24.49 7.57 4.05
CA PHE A 423 24.50 8.51 5.16
C PHE A 423 24.30 7.80 6.49
N LYS A 424 24.61 8.48 7.60
CA LYS A 424 24.30 8.01 8.94
C LYS A 424 23.71 9.13 9.79
N LEU A 425 22.93 8.72 10.79
CA LEU A 425 22.40 9.58 11.84
C LEU A 425 23.00 9.16 13.19
N GLU A 426 23.49 10.13 13.93
CA GLU A 426 24.15 9.93 15.23
C GLU A 426 23.58 10.89 16.27
N TYR A 427 23.70 10.53 17.55
CA TYR A 427 23.43 11.43 18.67
C TYR A 427 24.58 11.40 19.67
N GLN A 428 24.73 12.47 20.44
CA GLN A 428 25.75 12.52 21.48
C GLN A 428 25.19 12.05 22.83
N LYS A 429 25.82 11.02 23.39
CA LYS A 429 25.56 10.47 24.73
C LYS A 429 26.87 10.40 25.51
N ASP A 430 26.88 10.99 26.71
CA ASP A 430 28.06 11.03 27.59
C ASP A 430 29.35 11.52 26.87
N GLY A 431 29.19 12.53 26.00
CA GLY A 431 30.27 13.11 25.19
C GLY A 431 30.70 12.29 23.97
N LYS A 432 30.20 11.07 23.80
CA LYS A 432 30.50 10.17 22.67
C LYS A 432 29.36 10.17 21.67
N TRP A 433 29.69 9.93 20.40
CA TRP A 433 28.70 9.79 19.35
C TRP A 433 28.29 8.33 19.23
N GLU A 434 26.98 8.09 19.26
CA GLU A 434 26.36 6.78 19.01
C GLU A 434 25.54 6.85 17.72
N THR A 435 25.69 5.84 16.87
CA THR A 435 24.90 5.70 15.64
C THR A 435 23.47 5.28 16.00
N ILE A 436 22.50 6.04 15.49
CA ILE A 436 21.07 5.69 15.52
C ILE A 436 20.79 4.74 14.36
N ASP A 437 21.18 5.15 13.15
CA ASP A 437 20.92 4.39 11.92
C ASP A 437 21.93 4.78 10.83
N GLU A 438 22.16 3.85 9.90
CA GLU A 438 22.97 4.05 8.69
C GLU A 438 22.15 3.60 7.48
N GLN A 439 22.07 4.43 6.45
CA GLN A 439 21.17 4.23 5.32
C GLN A 439 21.84 4.59 4.00
N THR A 440 21.16 4.30 2.89
CA THR A 440 21.66 4.51 1.53
C THR A 440 21.19 5.84 0.94
N THR A 441 20.26 5.82 -0.02
CA THR A 441 19.81 7.01 -0.74
C THR A 441 18.87 7.88 0.09
N ILE A 442 18.78 9.16 -0.30
CA ILE A 442 17.80 10.12 0.22
C ILE A 442 16.78 10.48 -0.87
N GLY A 443 17.23 11.03 -1.99
CA GLY A 443 16.34 11.46 -3.07
C GLY A 443 15.40 12.58 -2.64
N TYR A 444 14.15 12.51 -3.09
CA TYR A 444 13.16 13.53 -2.78
C TYR A 444 12.85 13.62 -1.27
N LYS A 445 12.72 12.46 -0.59
CA LYS A 445 12.47 12.41 0.85
C LYS A 445 12.90 11.07 1.44
N ARG A 446 13.56 11.12 2.59
CA ARG A 446 13.85 9.96 3.42
C ARG A 446 13.30 10.20 4.82
N LEU A 447 12.53 9.24 5.34
CA LEU A 447 12.00 9.22 6.69
C LEU A 447 12.52 7.99 7.42
N LEU A 448 13.08 8.19 8.62
CA LEU A 448 13.54 7.12 9.50
C LEU A 448 12.66 7.03 10.74
N ARG A 449 12.38 5.79 11.16
CA ARG A 449 11.74 5.45 12.44
C ARG A 449 12.77 4.68 13.28
N PHE A 450 12.92 5.07 14.53
CA PHE A 450 13.82 4.41 15.48
C PHE A 450 13.28 4.60 16.91
N PRO A 451 13.70 3.78 17.89
CA PRO A 451 13.31 3.98 19.28
C PRO A 451 13.66 5.38 19.78
N SER A 452 12.85 5.96 20.67
CA SER A 452 13.09 7.30 21.21
C SER A 452 14.48 7.47 21.82
N VAL A 453 15.19 8.50 21.38
CA VAL A 453 16.50 8.92 21.86
C VAL A 453 16.38 10.31 22.47
N THR A 454 17.13 10.59 23.55
CA THR A 454 17.22 11.93 24.15
C THR A 454 18.65 12.44 24.10
N ALA A 455 18.87 13.59 23.47
CA ALA A 455 20.20 14.16 23.27
C ALA A 455 20.18 15.69 23.23
N THR A 456 21.34 16.31 23.45
CA THR A 456 21.56 17.74 23.16
C THR A 456 22.22 17.98 21.81
N LYS A 457 22.81 16.94 21.21
CA LYS A 457 23.38 17.02 19.87
C LYS A 457 22.98 15.83 19.01
N VAL A 458 22.65 16.14 17.76
CA VAL A 458 22.33 15.16 16.72
C VAL A 458 23.17 15.50 15.50
N ARG A 459 23.71 14.49 14.83
CA ARG A 459 24.53 14.68 13.64
C ARG A 459 24.03 13.81 12.50
N PHE A 460 23.74 14.45 11.38
CA PHE A 460 23.53 13.82 10.09
C PHE A 460 24.85 13.89 9.31
N THR A 461 25.34 12.77 8.80
CA THR A 461 26.58 12.71 8.02
C THR A 461 26.31 12.05 6.68
N VAL A 462 26.56 12.75 5.58
CA VAL A 462 26.71 12.15 4.25
C VAL A 462 28.07 11.46 4.23
N LEU A 463 28.07 10.14 4.04
CA LEU A 463 29.26 9.30 4.01
C LEU A 463 29.79 9.11 2.59
N GLU A 464 28.87 9.10 1.61
CA GLU A 464 29.22 8.94 0.21
C GLU A 464 28.17 9.64 -0.68
N ALA A 465 28.64 10.34 -1.71
CA ALA A 465 27.78 11.00 -2.69
C ALA A 465 28.45 11.06 -4.07
N LYS A 466 27.64 11.12 -5.14
CA LYS A 466 28.09 11.26 -6.54
C LYS A 466 28.76 12.61 -6.87
N GLY A 467 28.66 13.57 -5.95
CA GLY A 467 29.22 14.92 -6.03
C GLY A 467 28.96 15.64 -4.71
N SER A 468 29.20 16.96 -4.63
CA SER A 468 28.85 17.74 -3.44
C SER A 468 27.38 17.47 -3.07
N PRO A 469 27.05 17.06 -1.83
CA PRO A 469 25.67 16.82 -1.42
C PRO A 469 24.88 18.13 -1.37
N LEU A 470 23.61 18.09 -1.79
CA LEU A 470 22.70 19.24 -1.75
C LEU A 470 21.50 18.87 -0.89
N ILE A 471 21.52 19.26 0.37
CA ILE A 471 20.44 18.94 1.32
C ILE A 471 19.54 20.15 1.47
N SER A 472 18.28 20.01 1.09
CA SER A 472 17.28 21.09 1.14
C SER A 472 16.57 21.14 2.48
N ASN A 473 16.23 19.99 3.07
CA ASN A 473 15.55 19.94 4.36
C ASN A 473 16.08 18.82 5.25
N ILE A 474 16.17 19.11 6.54
CA ILE A 474 16.29 18.16 7.63
C ILE A 474 15.13 18.39 8.60
N GLY A 475 14.51 17.30 9.03
CA GLY A 475 13.50 17.32 10.08
C GLY A 475 13.84 16.34 11.20
N LEU A 476 13.42 16.70 12.41
CA LEU A 476 13.55 15.86 13.59
C LEU A 476 12.22 15.93 14.35
N TYR A 477 11.62 14.79 14.65
CA TYR A 477 10.29 14.76 15.27
C TYR A 477 10.25 13.74 16.42
N ASN A 478 9.31 13.99 17.33
CA ASN A 478 8.99 13.08 18.42
C ASN A 478 7.55 12.61 18.24
N ALA A 479 7.40 11.61 17.38
CA ALA A 479 6.12 10.96 17.13
C ALA A 479 5.60 10.29 18.41
N PRO A 480 4.28 10.33 18.68
CA PRO A 480 3.70 9.53 19.74
C PRO A 480 3.85 8.04 19.44
N VAL A 481 3.76 7.23 20.49
CA VAL A 481 3.73 5.77 20.37
C VAL A 481 2.49 5.34 19.60
N LEU A 482 2.64 4.44 18.62
CA LEU A 482 1.49 3.88 17.90
C LEU A 482 0.76 2.86 18.78
N LEU A 483 -0.25 3.33 19.50
CA LEU A 483 -0.99 2.53 20.47
C LEU A 483 -2.21 1.84 19.84
N VAL A 484 -1.94 0.72 19.16
CA VAL A 484 -2.98 -0.17 18.60
C VAL A 484 -2.89 -1.57 19.21
N THR A 485 -3.96 -2.34 19.02
CA THR A 485 -4.04 -3.71 19.52
C THR A 485 -2.92 -4.58 18.92
N PRO A 486 -2.17 -5.35 19.73
CA PRO A 486 -1.14 -6.26 19.22
C PRO A 486 -1.70 -7.32 18.25
N GLN A 487 -0.84 -7.88 17.42
CA GLN A 487 -1.20 -9.01 16.57
C GLN A 487 -1.00 -10.33 17.30
N LEU A 488 -1.96 -11.25 17.16
CA LEU A 488 -1.88 -12.62 17.68
C LEU A 488 -1.49 -13.58 16.56
N SER A 489 -0.54 -14.47 16.84
CA SER A 489 -0.39 -15.73 16.11
C SER A 489 -0.26 -16.89 17.09
N ARG A 490 -0.70 -18.07 16.65
CA ARG A 490 -0.60 -19.31 17.42
C ARG A 490 -0.12 -20.40 16.48
N ASP A 491 0.81 -21.25 16.92
CA ASP A 491 1.20 -22.43 16.15
C ASP A 491 0.35 -23.66 16.52
N LYS A 492 0.47 -24.73 15.73
CA LYS A 492 -0.21 -26.02 15.98
C LYS A 492 0.07 -26.62 17.36
N ASN A 493 1.19 -26.27 18.00
CA ASN A 493 1.57 -26.76 19.32
C ASN A 493 0.94 -25.93 20.45
N GLY A 494 0.23 -24.85 20.10
CA GLY A 494 -0.40 -23.93 21.02
C GLY A 494 0.51 -22.82 21.50
N LEU A 495 1.68 -22.63 20.88
CA LEU A 495 2.58 -21.54 21.24
C LEU A 495 2.02 -20.22 20.71
N VAL A 496 1.62 -19.34 21.63
CA VAL A 496 1.06 -18.01 21.34
C VAL A 496 2.19 -16.99 21.24
N THR A 497 2.19 -16.21 20.16
CA THR A 497 3.07 -15.06 19.95
C THR A 497 2.21 -13.80 19.83
N LEU A 498 2.54 -12.79 20.62
CA LEU A 498 1.94 -11.45 20.54
C LEU A 498 2.99 -10.49 19.97
N THR A 499 2.61 -9.72 18.94
CA THR A 499 3.52 -8.79 18.28
C THR A 499 3.02 -7.35 18.45
N PRO A 500 3.79 -6.46 19.11
CA PRO A 500 3.39 -5.06 19.27
C PRO A 500 3.51 -4.32 17.94
N ALA A 501 2.67 -3.30 17.74
CA ALA A 501 2.80 -2.40 16.60
C ALA A 501 3.94 -1.38 16.75
N ASP A 502 4.35 -1.11 17.99
CA ASP A 502 5.43 -0.20 18.33
C ASP A 502 6.31 -0.81 19.43
N THR A 503 7.63 -0.79 19.24
CA THR A 503 8.59 -1.41 20.15
C THR A 503 8.73 -0.67 21.48
N GLU A 504 8.20 0.54 21.60
CA GLU A 504 8.13 1.29 22.86
C GLU A 504 6.89 0.95 23.72
N THR A 505 6.01 0.04 23.25
CA THR A 505 4.88 -0.47 24.03
C THR A 505 5.19 -1.76 24.76
N GLU A 506 4.54 -1.95 25.90
CA GLU A 506 4.50 -3.23 26.62
C GLU A 506 3.19 -3.96 26.32
N ILE A 507 3.19 -5.29 26.30
CA ILE A 507 1.96 -6.06 26.13
C ILE A 507 1.58 -6.71 27.46
N TYR A 508 0.33 -6.50 27.87
CA TYR A 508 -0.25 -7.15 29.04
C TYR A 508 -1.41 -8.05 28.60
N TYR A 509 -1.51 -9.23 29.21
CA TYR A 509 -2.51 -10.22 28.84
C TYR A 509 -3.07 -10.98 30.04
N THR A 510 -4.24 -11.57 29.84
CA THR A 510 -4.95 -12.44 30.79
C THR A 510 -5.41 -13.69 30.06
N LEU A 511 -5.52 -14.80 30.80
CA LEU A 511 -5.87 -16.12 30.26
C LEU A 511 -7.27 -16.59 30.71
N ASP A 512 -7.94 -15.80 31.53
CA ASP A 512 -9.24 -16.08 32.15
C ASP A 512 -10.35 -15.16 31.63
N GLY A 513 -10.07 -14.35 30.61
CA GLY A 513 -11.01 -13.39 30.05
C GLY A 513 -11.22 -12.11 30.86
N SER A 514 -10.51 -11.93 31.98
CA SER A 514 -10.50 -10.66 32.71
C SER A 514 -9.83 -9.54 31.89
N GLN A 515 -10.15 -8.28 32.17
CA GLN A 515 -9.56 -7.17 31.44
C GLN A 515 -8.07 -7.01 31.82
N PRO A 516 -7.13 -6.99 30.86
CA PRO A 516 -5.72 -6.81 31.16
C PRO A 516 -5.43 -5.43 31.79
N THR A 517 -4.57 -5.44 32.79
CA THR A 517 -4.05 -4.26 33.50
C THR A 517 -2.55 -4.39 33.68
N GLU A 518 -1.89 -3.38 34.24
CA GLU A 518 -0.46 -3.47 34.58
C GLU A 518 -0.12 -4.53 35.63
N GLN A 519 -1.11 -5.01 36.37
CA GLN A 519 -0.97 -6.11 37.34
C GLN A 519 -1.16 -7.49 36.69
N SER A 520 -1.60 -7.55 35.43
CA SER A 520 -1.74 -8.78 34.66
C SER A 520 -0.39 -9.31 34.17
N LEU A 521 -0.40 -10.44 33.46
CA LEU A 521 0.81 -11.03 32.92
C LEU A 521 1.43 -10.13 31.85
N ARG A 522 2.72 -9.83 31.97
CA ARG A 522 3.48 -9.11 30.95
C ARG A 522 4.05 -10.09 29.93
N TYR A 523 3.83 -9.81 28.65
CA TYR A 523 4.44 -10.58 27.56
C TYR A 523 5.92 -10.24 27.41
N THR A 524 6.77 -11.26 27.46
CA THR A 524 8.24 -11.15 27.28
C THR A 524 8.77 -12.12 26.24
N ALA A 525 8.05 -13.22 26.00
CA ALA A 525 8.37 -14.24 25.02
C ALA A 525 7.08 -15.03 24.68
N PRO A 526 7.05 -15.77 23.56
CA PRO A 526 5.97 -16.68 23.25
C PRO A 526 5.66 -17.66 24.40
N PHE A 527 4.39 -17.97 24.62
CA PHE A 527 3.94 -18.80 25.75
C PHE A 527 2.95 -19.88 25.32
N PRO A 528 2.96 -21.07 25.94
CA PRO A 528 2.08 -22.16 25.55
C PRO A 528 0.67 -21.95 26.10
N VAL A 529 -0.33 -22.11 25.23
CA VAL A 529 -1.74 -22.24 25.58
C VAL A 529 -2.21 -23.61 25.14
N THR A 530 -2.30 -24.54 26.09
CA THR A 530 -2.60 -25.97 25.83
C THR A 530 -4.00 -26.38 26.29
N GLN A 531 -4.71 -25.49 26.98
CA GLN A 531 -6.08 -25.68 27.44
C GLN A 531 -6.97 -24.56 26.87
N PRO A 532 -8.29 -24.77 26.77
CA PRO A 532 -9.21 -23.73 26.34
C PRO A 532 -9.07 -22.48 27.22
N THR A 533 -8.91 -21.33 26.58
CA THR A 533 -8.45 -20.10 27.21
C THR A 533 -9.18 -18.90 26.59
N SER A 534 -9.74 -18.03 27.44
CA SER A 534 -10.20 -16.71 27.03
C SER A 534 -9.03 -15.74 27.14
N LEU A 535 -8.30 -15.58 26.04
CA LEU A 535 -7.14 -14.71 25.96
C LEU A 535 -7.60 -13.27 25.70
N LYS A 536 -7.24 -12.34 26.59
CA LYS A 536 -7.33 -10.90 26.30
C LYS A 536 -5.96 -10.27 26.41
N PHE A 537 -5.68 -9.28 25.57
CA PHE A 537 -4.42 -8.54 25.63
C PHE A 537 -4.56 -7.10 25.11
N VAL A 538 -3.63 -6.26 25.56
CA VAL A 538 -3.54 -4.83 25.23
C VAL A 538 -2.08 -4.46 25.01
N ALA A 539 -1.83 -3.45 24.17
CA ALA A 539 -0.59 -2.67 24.24
C ALA A 539 -0.74 -1.58 25.31
N TYR A 540 0.35 -1.27 26.01
CA TYR A 540 0.41 -0.28 27.08
C TYR A 540 1.60 0.66 26.85
N ASP A 541 1.32 1.97 26.79
CA ASP A 541 2.34 3.02 26.84
C ASP A 541 2.57 3.40 28.31
N ARG A 542 3.67 2.90 28.88
CA ARG A 542 4.10 3.17 30.26
C ARG A 542 4.29 4.66 30.55
N LYS A 543 4.72 5.46 29.56
CA LYS A 543 5.04 6.88 29.74
C LYS A 543 3.76 7.70 29.87
N GLN A 544 2.74 7.37 29.08
CA GLN A 544 1.45 8.09 29.07
C GLN A 544 0.39 7.44 29.95
N GLN A 545 0.62 6.22 30.43
CA GLN A 545 -0.36 5.41 31.17
C GLN A 545 -1.64 5.16 30.36
N LEU A 546 -1.49 4.85 29.07
CA LEU A 546 -2.59 4.60 28.14
C LEU A 546 -2.55 3.17 27.61
N TYR A 547 -3.74 2.60 27.40
CA TYR A 547 -3.93 1.28 26.79
C TYR A 547 -4.48 1.40 25.37
N SER A 548 -4.13 0.44 24.52
CA SER A 548 -4.85 0.20 23.26
C SER A 548 -6.27 -0.31 23.54
N GLU A 549 -7.06 -0.46 22.46
CA GLU A 549 -8.26 -1.31 22.52
C GLU A 549 -7.88 -2.75 22.92
N VAL A 550 -8.80 -3.40 23.66
CA VAL A 550 -8.63 -4.77 24.15
C VAL A 550 -8.90 -5.76 23.03
N ALA A 551 -7.91 -6.56 22.67
CA ALA A 551 -8.12 -7.76 21.87
C ALA A 551 -8.71 -8.87 22.74
N SER A 552 -9.62 -9.65 22.19
CA SER A 552 -10.23 -10.80 22.85
C SER A 552 -10.33 -11.97 21.89
N TYR A 553 -9.73 -13.10 22.28
CA TYR A 553 -9.70 -14.34 21.50
C TYR A 553 -10.11 -15.53 22.36
N ALA A 554 -11.00 -16.36 21.84
CA ALA A 554 -11.32 -17.66 22.44
C ALA A 554 -10.47 -18.74 21.76
N LEU A 555 -9.42 -19.17 22.46
CA LEU A 555 -8.50 -20.22 22.00
C LEU A 555 -8.94 -21.57 22.56
N ASP A 556 -9.13 -22.57 21.71
CA ASP A 556 -9.40 -23.93 22.14
C ASP A 556 -8.11 -24.76 22.24
N ILE A 557 -8.21 -26.07 22.47
CA ILE A 557 -7.03 -26.95 22.54
C ILE A 557 -6.18 -26.88 21.26
N PRO A 558 -4.84 -27.02 21.36
CA PRO A 558 -3.96 -26.98 20.20
C PRO A 558 -4.08 -28.23 19.32
N LYS A 559 -3.81 -28.06 18.02
CA LYS A 559 -3.94 -29.11 16.99
C LYS A 559 -2.72 -30.05 16.91
N ALA A 560 -1.84 -30.05 17.91
CA ALA A 560 -0.55 -30.74 17.90
C ALA A 560 -0.66 -32.26 17.67
N LYS A 561 -1.72 -32.86 18.22
CA LYS A 561 -2.01 -34.30 18.12
C LYS A 561 -2.85 -34.66 16.88
N TRP A 562 -3.35 -33.65 16.17
CA TRP A 562 -4.37 -33.85 15.15
C TRP A 562 -3.75 -34.39 13.86
N LYS A 563 -4.50 -35.24 13.17
CA LYS A 563 -4.11 -35.80 11.88
C LYS A 563 -5.32 -35.83 10.96
N VAL A 564 -5.21 -35.21 9.81
CA VAL A 564 -6.21 -35.36 8.75
C VAL A 564 -6.06 -36.75 8.11
N LEU A 565 -7.14 -37.53 8.08
CA LEU A 565 -7.16 -38.93 7.64
C LEU A 565 -7.52 -39.13 6.15
N SER A 566 -8.08 -38.12 5.49
CA SER A 566 -8.41 -38.19 4.06
C SER A 566 -7.14 -38.14 3.20
N SER A 567 -6.87 -39.20 2.44
CA SER A 567 -5.61 -39.41 1.72
C SER A 567 -5.59 -38.78 0.32
N ALA A 568 -4.55 -37.99 0.02
CA ALA A 568 -3.78 -38.00 -1.24
C ALA A 568 -2.64 -36.95 -1.25
N SER A 569 -2.75 -35.84 -0.52
CA SER A 569 -1.80 -34.72 -0.57
C SER A 569 -1.26 -34.33 0.81
N SER A 570 0.04 -34.03 0.90
CA SER A 570 0.66 -33.46 2.11
C SER A 570 0.10 -32.08 2.48
N ASP A 571 -0.44 -31.35 1.50
CA ASP A 571 -0.99 -30.00 1.70
C ASP A 571 -2.27 -29.98 2.51
N ILE A 572 -2.93 -31.13 2.70
CA ILE A 572 -4.15 -31.24 3.49
C ILE A 572 -3.95 -30.86 4.97
N GLN A 573 -2.71 -30.83 5.44
CA GLN A 573 -2.42 -30.39 6.81
C GLN A 573 -2.68 -28.88 7.02
N LYS A 574 -2.76 -28.08 5.94
CA LYS A 574 -3.12 -26.65 6.01
C LYS A 574 -4.48 -26.42 6.70
N VAL A 575 -5.38 -27.39 6.62
CA VAL A 575 -6.72 -27.34 7.24
C VAL A 575 -6.67 -27.27 8.78
N ILE A 576 -5.51 -27.57 9.37
CA ILE A 576 -5.28 -27.64 10.83
C ILE A 576 -3.92 -27.03 11.22
N ASP A 577 -3.35 -26.11 10.44
CA ASP A 577 -1.98 -25.61 10.67
C ASP A 577 -1.89 -24.35 11.55
N GLU A 578 -3.05 -23.82 11.99
CA GLU A 578 -3.23 -22.59 12.78
C GLU A 578 -2.79 -21.32 12.00
N LYS A 579 -2.82 -21.36 10.66
CA LYS A 579 -2.53 -20.22 9.80
C LYS A 579 -3.74 -19.90 8.94
N PRO A 580 -4.52 -18.86 9.30
CA PRO A 580 -5.75 -18.51 8.59
C PRO A 580 -5.55 -18.08 7.13
N ASN A 581 -4.32 -17.76 6.74
CA ASN A 581 -3.98 -17.37 5.36
C ASN A 581 -3.45 -18.53 4.51
N THR A 582 -3.33 -19.74 5.06
CA THR A 582 -3.10 -20.94 4.25
C THR A 582 -4.42 -21.67 4.04
N TRP A 583 -4.52 -22.43 2.96
CA TRP A 583 -5.74 -23.14 2.64
C TRP A 583 -5.47 -24.39 1.80
N PHE A 584 -6.43 -25.32 1.85
CA PHE A 584 -6.47 -26.53 1.05
C PHE A 584 -7.81 -26.64 0.35
N ALA A 585 -7.81 -27.18 -0.88
CA ALA A 585 -9.03 -27.56 -1.58
C ALA A 585 -8.91 -28.97 -2.16
N GLN A 586 -10.03 -29.68 -2.22
CA GLN A 586 -10.14 -31.00 -2.82
C GLN A 586 -11.27 -31.04 -3.85
N GLU A 587 -11.05 -31.77 -4.94
CA GLU A 587 -12.03 -32.04 -6.00
C GLU A 587 -13.02 -33.13 -5.56
N LYS A 588 -14.30 -32.99 -5.96
CA LYS A 588 -15.39 -33.93 -5.70
C LYS A 588 -15.18 -35.19 -6.55
N GLY A 589 -14.88 -36.33 -5.92
CA GLY A 589 -14.94 -37.64 -6.57
C GLY A 589 -16.37 -38.20 -6.68
N ASN A 590 -17.17 -38.05 -5.63
CA ASN A 590 -18.61 -38.30 -5.54
C ASN A 590 -19.16 -37.43 -4.39
N THR A 591 -20.28 -36.75 -4.57
CA THR A 591 -20.98 -36.05 -3.48
C THR A 591 -21.61 -37.06 -2.51
N PRO A 592 -21.46 -36.88 -1.18
CA PRO A 592 -20.81 -35.77 -0.46
C PRO A 592 -19.29 -35.90 -0.29
N THR A 593 -18.57 -34.79 -0.22
CA THR A 593 -17.11 -34.75 0.08
C THR A 593 -16.88 -34.40 1.55
N ALA A 594 -16.06 -35.20 2.24
CA ALA A 594 -15.84 -35.10 3.67
C ALA A 594 -14.35 -35.03 4.04
N ILE A 595 -14.02 -34.23 5.05
CA ILE A 595 -12.73 -34.28 5.74
C ILE A 595 -12.93 -35.00 7.07
N THR A 596 -12.08 -36.00 7.33
CA THR A 596 -12.03 -36.69 8.62
C THR A 596 -10.73 -36.35 9.34
N ILE A 597 -10.82 -35.99 10.62
CA ILE A 597 -9.67 -35.62 11.46
C ILE A 597 -9.66 -36.52 12.70
N ASP A 598 -8.53 -37.19 12.96
CA ASP A 598 -8.21 -37.79 14.25
C ASP A 598 -7.67 -36.68 15.16
N LEU A 599 -8.37 -36.37 16.25
CA LEU A 599 -7.93 -35.39 17.25
C LEU A 599 -6.76 -35.90 18.12
N GLY A 600 -6.44 -37.20 18.00
CA GLY A 600 -5.34 -37.89 18.69
C GLY A 600 -5.69 -38.34 20.11
N GLU A 601 -6.79 -37.85 20.68
CA GLU A 601 -7.31 -38.25 21.99
C GLU A 601 -8.83 -38.08 22.09
N LEU A 602 -9.44 -38.69 23.10
CA LEU A 602 -10.87 -38.57 23.36
C LEU A 602 -11.16 -37.26 24.10
N LEU A 603 -11.96 -36.38 23.49
CA LEU A 603 -12.26 -35.03 23.95
C LEU A 603 -13.76 -34.83 24.13
N ASN A 604 -14.14 -33.88 24.99
CA ASN A 604 -15.53 -33.49 25.18
C ASN A 604 -15.84 -32.27 24.30
N LEU A 605 -16.50 -32.49 23.18
CA LEU A 605 -16.80 -31.48 22.17
C LEU A 605 -18.15 -30.81 22.48
N LYS A 606 -18.21 -29.49 22.38
CA LYS A 606 -19.42 -28.66 22.46
C LYS A 606 -19.70 -27.90 21.17
N GLY A 607 -18.85 -28.07 20.16
CA GLY A 607 -18.99 -27.36 18.89
C GLY A 607 -17.80 -27.55 17.97
N PHE A 608 -17.83 -26.87 16.84
CA PHE A 608 -16.74 -26.81 15.87
C PHE A 608 -16.66 -25.44 15.19
N THR A 609 -15.51 -25.16 14.58
CA THR A 609 -15.31 -23.97 13.76
C THR A 609 -14.90 -24.31 12.33
N TYR A 610 -15.28 -23.44 11.39
CA TYR A 610 -14.88 -23.51 9.98
C TYR A 610 -14.48 -22.12 9.50
N LEU A 611 -13.24 -21.99 9.02
CA LEU A 611 -12.76 -20.81 8.32
C LEU A 611 -12.64 -21.16 6.83
N PRO A 612 -13.37 -20.47 5.94
CA PRO A 612 -13.17 -20.56 4.49
C PRO A 612 -11.77 -20.10 4.09
N SER A 613 -11.33 -20.46 2.88
CA SER A 613 -10.13 -19.85 2.29
C SER A 613 -10.24 -18.32 2.35
N GLN A 614 -9.20 -17.68 2.87
CA GLN A 614 -9.08 -16.22 2.90
C GLN A 614 -8.44 -15.68 1.62
N ASP A 615 -8.27 -16.54 0.62
CA ASP A 615 -7.74 -16.15 -0.68
C ASP A 615 -8.72 -15.26 -1.45
N ARG A 616 -8.17 -14.38 -2.28
CA ARG A 616 -8.95 -13.43 -3.09
C ARG A 616 -9.92 -14.16 -4.02
N TRP A 617 -9.55 -15.34 -4.50
CA TRP A 617 -10.35 -16.19 -5.41
C TRP A 617 -10.78 -17.51 -4.76
N ALA A 618 -11.25 -17.43 -3.51
CA ALA A 618 -11.70 -18.59 -2.77
C ALA A 618 -12.90 -19.31 -3.44
N GLU A 619 -12.63 -20.43 -4.10
CA GLU A 619 -13.64 -21.39 -4.58
C GLU A 619 -13.90 -22.50 -3.55
N GLY A 620 -15.06 -23.15 -3.64
CA GLY A 620 -15.40 -24.32 -2.84
C GLY A 620 -15.74 -24.01 -1.37
N THR A 621 -16.07 -22.77 -1.05
CA THR A 621 -16.51 -22.40 0.30
C THR A 621 -17.78 -23.17 0.68
N ILE A 622 -17.77 -23.84 1.83
CA ILE A 622 -18.92 -24.65 2.30
C ILE A 622 -20.08 -23.72 2.64
N SER A 623 -21.25 -23.98 2.06
CA SER A 623 -22.50 -23.31 2.45
C SER A 623 -23.34 -24.21 3.34
N HIS A 624 -23.44 -25.51 3.03
CA HIS A 624 -24.20 -26.48 3.81
C HIS A 624 -23.31 -27.64 4.25
N TYR A 625 -23.54 -28.11 5.47
CA TYR A 625 -22.68 -29.09 6.10
C TYR A 625 -23.46 -30.15 6.88
N ILE A 626 -22.80 -31.30 7.04
CA ILE A 626 -23.10 -32.29 8.07
C ILE A 626 -21.83 -32.46 8.91
N PHE A 627 -21.97 -32.38 10.23
CA PHE A 627 -20.89 -32.61 11.18
C PHE A 627 -21.17 -33.86 12.01
N GLU A 628 -20.24 -34.79 11.97
CA GLU A 628 -20.32 -36.08 12.63
C GLU A 628 -19.10 -36.34 13.50
N VAL A 629 -19.27 -37.17 14.52
CA VAL A 629 -18.20 -37.54 15.43
C VAL A 629 -18.16 -39.04 15.67
N SER A 630 -16.99 -39.54 16.09
CA SER A 630 -16.79 -40.94 16.44
C SER A 630 -15.72 -41.10 17.53
N ALA A 631 -15.84 -42.14 18.36
CA ALA A 631 -14.81 -42.53 19.31
C ALA A 631 -13.78 -43.51 18.70
N ASP A 632 -14.15 -44.24 17.65
CA ASP A 632 -13.40 -45.38 17.10
C ASP A 632 -13.16 -45.32 15.59
N ASN A 633 -13.61 -44.25 14.92
CA ASN A 633 -13.57 -44.07 13.46
C ASN A 633 -14.42 -45.08 12.66
N VAL A 634 -15.30 -45.84 13.34
CA VAL A 634 -16.18 -46.84 12.74
C VAL A 634 -17.64 -46.44 12.93
N HIS A 635 -18.04 -46.12 14.16
CA HIS A 635 -19.40 -45.73 14.50
C HIS A 635 -19.51 -44.21 14.53
N TRP A 636 -20.31 -43.66 13.61
CA TRP A 636 -20.46 -42.22 13.44
C TRP A 636 -21.81 -41.73 13.98
N LYS A 637 -21.77 -40.65 14.76
CA LYS A 637 -22.94 -39.95 15.28
C LYS A 637 -23.02 -38.57 14.65
N LYS A 638 -24.12 -38.28 13.95
CA LYS A 638 -24.42 -36.94 13.45
C LYS A 638 -24.79 -36.03 14.61
N LEU A 639 -24.06 -34.92 14.79
CA LEU A 639 -24.32 -33.94 15.84
C LEU A 639 -24.95 -32.65 15.33
N SER A 640 -24.63 -32.25 14.09
CA SER A 640 -25.17 -31.03 13.50
C SER A 640 -25.30 -31.19 11.99
N GLU A 641 -26.30 -30.54 11.43
CA GLU A 641 -26.52 -30.38 10.01
C GLU A 641 -27.16 -29.01 9.80
N GLY A 642 -26.68 -28.24 8.83
CA GLY A 642 -27.15 -26.86 8.67
C GLY A 642 -26.44 -26.09 7.57
N GLU A 643 -26.68 -24.78 7.59
CA GLU A 643 -26.14 -23.80 6.66
C GLU A 643 -25.27 -22.78 7.40
N PHE A 644 -24.13 -22.39 6.82
CA PHE A 644 -23.36 -21.24 7.25
C PHE A 644 -23.94 -19.95 6.65
N GLY A 645 -24.76 -19.25 7.43
CA GLY A 645 -25.46 -18.05 6.99
C GLY A 645 -24.52 -16.92 6.55
N ASN A 646 -24.84 -16.30 5.41
CA ASN A 646 -24.10 -15.16 4.82
C ASN A 646 -22.60 -15.40 4.53
N ILE A 647 -22.12 -16.65 4.55
CA ILE A 647 -20.69 -16.96 4.39
C ILE A 647 -20.12 -16.53 3.03
N LYS A 648 -20.98 -16.42 1.99
CA LYS A 648 -20.61 -15.89 0.67
C LYS A 648 -20.09 -14.45 0.74
N ASN A 649 -20.78 -13.61 1.50
CA ASN A 649 -20.48 -12.17 1.55
C ASN A 649 -19.62 -11.82 2.77
N ASN A 650 -19.52 -12.71 3.76
CA ASN A 650 -18.72 -12.50 4.96
C ASN A 650 -17.99 -13.81 5.35
N PRO A 651 -16.91 -14.18 4.64
CA PRO A 651 -16.21 -15.45 4.81
C PRO A 651 -15.28 -15.48 6.04
N ILE A 652 -15.80 -15.05 7.19
CA ILE A 652 -15.12 -15.14 8.50
C ILE A 652 -15.31 -16.51 9.14
N GLU A 653 -14.56 -16.79 10.21
CA GLU A 653 -14.70 -18.04 10.99
C GLU A 653 -16.15 -18.23 11.47
N GLN A 654 -16.74 -19.35 11.07
CA GLN A 654 -18.06 -19.79 11.50
C GLN A 654 -17.94 -20.66 12.75
N ARG A 655 -18.81 -20.45 13.73
CA ARG A 655 -18.84 -21.21 14.99
C ARG A 655 -20.20 -21.87 15.17
N ILE A 656 -20.21 -23.19 15.33
CA ILE A 656 -21.41 -23.99 15.56
C ILE A 656 -21.28 -24.72 16.89
N THR A 657 -22.31 -24.61 17.72
CA THR A 657 -22.36 -25.28 19.04
C THR A 657 -23.43 -26.36 19.09
N PHE A 658 -23.19 -27.41 19.87
CA PHE A 658 -24.10 -28.52 20.12
C PHE A 658 -23.96 -29.03 21.57
N PRO A 659 -24.91 -29.82 22.10
CA PRO A 659 -24.76 -30.45 23.41
C PRO A 659 -23.49 -31.30 23.51
N ALA A 660 -22.84 -31.29 24.68
CA ALA A 660 -21.54 -31.91 24.85
C ALA A 660 -21.51 -33.41 24.45
N GLU A 661 -20.54 -33.80 23.63
CA GLU A 661 -20.35 -35.18 23.16
C GLU A 661 -18.88 -35.60 23.24
N LYS A 662 -18.61 -36.83 23.70
CA LYS A 662 -17.24 -37.37 23.71
C LYS A 662 -16.87 -37.94 22.34
N ALA A 663 -15.75 -37.48 21.78
CA ALA A 663 -15.27 -37.94 20.48
C ALA A 663 -13.75 -37.85 20.36
N ARG A 664 -13.19 -38.72 19.50
CA ARG A 664 -11.78 -38.66 19.08
C ARG A 664 -11.65 -38.29 17.60
N TYR A 665 -12.63 -38.68 16.80
CA TYR A 665 -12.66 -38.42 15.37
C TYR A 665 -13.80 -37.46 15.07
N ILE A 666 -13.54 -36.50 14.19
CA ILE A 666 -14.55 -35.58 13.65
C ILE A 666 -14.59 -35.72 12.14
N LYS A 667 -15.77 -35.47 11.57
CA LYS A 667 -15.98 -35.47 10.14
C LYS A 667 -16.85 -34.28 9.76
N LEU A 668 -16.30 -33.43 8.89
CA LEU A 668 -17.03 -32.32 8.28
C LEU A 668 -17.32 -32.67 6.82
N THR A 669 -18.59 -32.88 6.52
CA THR A 669 -19.09 -33.20 5.19
C THR A 669 -19.71 -31.96 4.58
N ALA A 670 -19.19 -31.51 3.43
CA ALA A 670 -19.80 -30.45 2.67
C ALA A 670 -20.92 -31.03 1.79
N THR A 671 -22.17 -30.65 2.06
CA THR A 671 -23.34 -31.05 1.26
C THR A 671 -23.62 -30.06 0.14
N LYS A 672 -23.24 -28.78 0.31
CA LYS A 672 -23.31 -27.74 -0.71
C LYS A 672 -22.18 -26.72 -0.54
N THR A 673 -21.69 -26.15 -1.63
CA THR A 673 -20.77 -25.00 -1.64
C THR A 673 -21.48 -23.72 -2.08
N VAL A 674 -20.88 -22.57 -1.85
CA VAL A 674 -21.44 -21.25 -2.21
C VAL A 674 -21.58 -21.07 -3.73
N ASP A 675 -20.64 -21.65 -4.45
CA ASP A 675 -20.41 -21.53 -5.89
C ASP A 675 -20.90 -22.75 -6.68
N ASP A 676 -21.51 -23.73 -6.00
CA ASP A 676 -21.93 -25.03 -6.55
C ASP A 676 -20.82 -25.77 -7.33
N THR A 677 -19.54 -25.42 -7.09
CA THR A 677 -18.39 -26.03 -7.77
C THR A 677 -18.16 -27.46 -7.33
N ASN A 678 -17.34 -28.19 -8.10
CA ASN A 678 -16.84 -29.50 -7.71
C ASN A 678 -15.68 -29.44 -6.71
N ARG A 679 -15.48 -28.33 -6.02
CA ARG A 679 -14.38 -28.14 -5.08
C ARG A 679 -14.91 -27.87 -3.69
N VAL A 680 -14.16 -28.30 -2.68
CA VAL A 680 -14.40 -27.90 -1.29
C VAL A 680 -13.11 -27.38 -0.70
N SER A 681 -13.14 -26.18 -0.14
CA SER A 681 -11.98 -25.50 0.42
C SER A 681 -12.11 -25.18 1.90
N TYR A 682 -10.94 -25.12 2.55
CA TYR A 682 -10.79 -24.94 3.97
C TYR A 682 -9.51 -24.12 4.21
N ALA A 683 -9.62 -23.02 4.95
CA ALA A 683 -8.45 -22.45 5.60
C ALA A 683 -8.19 -23.20 6.90
N GLU A 684 -9.19 -23.23 7.79
CA GLU A 684 -9.05 -23.87 9.10
C GLU A 684 -10.32 -24.62 9.51
N ILE A 685 -10.13 -25.76 10.18
CA ILE A 685 -11.17 -26.43 10.97
C ILE A 685 -10.72 -26.45 12.43
N GLY A 686 -11.63 -26.08 13.33
CA GLY A 686 -11.41 -26.12 14.77
C GLY A 686 -12.51 -26.90 15.50
N ILE A 687 -12.32 -27.09 16.80
CA ILE A 687 -13.33 -27.62 17.71
C ILE A 687 -13.60 -26.61 18.82
N ILE A 688 -14.73 -26.78 19.50
CA ILE A 688 -15.07 -26.05 20.72
C ILE A 688 -15.21 -27.09 21.84
N THR A 689 -14.45 -26.96 22.92
CA THR A 689 -14.50 -27.89 24.08
C THR A 689 -15.05 -27.25 25.36
N GLN A 690 -15.09 -25.91 25.43
CA GLN A 690 -15.62 -25.16 26.58
C GLN A 690 -16.76 -24.22 26.23
#